data_AF-A0A2H3L0C7-F1
#
_entry.id   AF-A0A2H3L0C7-F1
#
_cell.length_a   1.000
_cell.length_b   1.000
_cell.length_c   1.000
_cell.angle_alpha   90.00
_cell.angle_beta   90.00
_cell.angle_gamma   90.00
#
_symmetry.space_group_name_H-M   'P 1'
#
loop_
_entity.id
_entity.type
_entity.pdbx_description
1 polymer ?
#
loop_
_entity_poly.entity_id
_entity_poly.type
_entity_poly.pdbx_seq_one_letter_code
_entity_poly.pdbx_strand_id
1 'polypeptide(L)'
;MGIEITNNNQQPITNNQQPATNKYLKLSGLEPLYIKTTPSDSDFSTSESVPPSGARGLFVNVGERTNVTGSRKFLRLIKEEKYEEALDIARNQVEGGAQIIDVNMDEGMLDGVYAMTKFLNLIAAEPDISRVPVMIDSSKWEIIEAGLKVIQGKGVVNSISLKEGEEKFIEYAKKIKRYGAAVIVMAFDENGQADTYERRIEICKRSYDVLVDKVGFPAEDIIFDPNIFPVATGMEEHKLNALDFFRATKWIRENLPYAHISGGVSNVSFSFRGNDKVREAMHSAFLYHAIKNGMTMGIVNPEMLEIYDEIDPVLLEHVEDVLLNRREDATERLLELAESFKGDFKANEKAIAEWRNGSVQERLTHSLVKGIDEFIEIDVEEARKSANKAIEVIEINLMAGMNVVGDLFGSGKMFLPQVVKSARVMKKAVAYLLPFIEAAKRPPAPKGGVKSPQYWETADKLSYGLLKEFALKMRNQPTDTERLLWAELSGKKLDNYRFRRQHIIGNYIADFICLKENIIVEVDGLIHQLPENICNDEERTKWFNSEGYQVIRFTNEEVLFETEKVLAKIKAALDAPPSGAGGAGRILMATVKGDVHDIGKNIVSVVLACNNFEIIDLGVMVPPEKIIAAAVENNVDVIGLSGLITPSLDEMVYLAKEMDKLNIKIPMMIGGATTSRAHTAVKIAPEYKGTVVHVNDASRAVTVASHLLQEETKEKYTQDIRTEYDALREGYLSRSRDKNFLTIEQARVNKLKLDWANYTPVKPNFIGTKTVDVAIADLVDFIDWTPFFNSWELYGKYPAILTDEVVGEQATSLFEDAQKMLNQLINENWLTAKGILGIFPANTINDDDIEIQAPPAPEGGAANFVDKHGWETAGSEMYSVLKEKAKEMRNKPTEAEKMLWNVLSDKGIENFKFRRQHIIGEYIVDFVCLEKRLIIEVDGSIHNELEQIEHDKQRTEWLESKGFKVVRYTNKQVLLDLFNTIESIKKQLSTIIVAPPSGAGGAFLTLRQQSLKTAGAPNIALADFIAPKDSGIQDYMGCFCVTTGFGVEEKAKAFEKDLDDYNSILVKALGDRLAEAFAEYLHLQVRKEIWGYASDENLSNQDLIAENYKGIRPAPGYPACPDHLEKPTIWKLLNVEQEIGVTLTESMAMWPASSVSGYYFAHPESKYFGLGKIKKDQVEDYAKRRNISLEQAQKWLAPNISPS
;
A
#
# COMPACT_ATOMS: atom_id res chain seq x y z
N MET A 1 68.44 -45.52 -33.83
CA MET A 1 67.76 -46.82 -33.64
C MET A 1 66.36 -46.54 -33.12
N GLY A 2 65.24 -46.87 -33.73
CA GLY A 2 64.80 -47.11 -35.12
C GLY A 2 63.31 -46.68 -35.15
N ILE A 3 62.81 -46.01 -36.19
CA ILE A 3 61.98 -46.55 -37.29
C ILE A 3 60.61 -47.07 -36.76
N GLU A 4 59.43 -46.54 -37.14
CA GLU A 4 58.74 -46.66 -38.46
C GLU A 4 57.59 -45.59 -38.54
N ILE A 5 57.48 -44.65 -39.49
CA ILE A 5 57.10 -44.63 -40.93
C ILE A 5 55.61 -44.31 -41.22
N THR A 6 55.38 -43.08 -41.76
CA THR A 6 54.38 -42.59 -42.78
C THR A 6 52.87 -42.61 -42.50
N ASN A 7 51.99 -41.72 -43.02
CA ASN A 7 52.06 -40.53 -43.91
C ASN A 7 50.70 -39.78 -43.90
N ASN A 8 50.76 -38.44 -44.02
CA ASN A 8 49.91 -37.46 -44.75
C ASN A 8 48.36 -37.59 -44.83
N ASN A 9 47.63 -36.54 -44.40
CA ASN A 9 47.13 -35.46 -45.28
C ASN A 9 46.30 -34.39 -44.54
N GLN A 10 46.45 -33.14 -44.96
CA GLN A 10 45.72 -31.94 -44.51
C GLN A 10 44.25 -31.94 -44.97
N GLN A 11 43.33 -31.46 -44.11
CA GLN A 11 42.10 -30.73 -44.48
C GLN A 11 41.65 -29.81 -43.32
N PRO A 12 40.90 -28.72 -43.59
CA PRO A 12 40.90 -27.49 -42.81
C PRO A 12 40.05 -27.56 -41.52
N ILE A 13 40.52 -26.84 -40.50
CA ILE A 13 39.88 -26.69 -39.19
C ILE A 13 38.63 -25.80 -39.35
N THR A 14 37.44 -26.40 -39.32
CA THR A 14 36.18 -25.69 -39.05
C THR A 14 36.05 -25.49 -37.54
N ASN A 15 36.60 -24.39 -37.03
CA ASN A 15 36.29 -23.91 -35.70
C ASN A 15 34.89 -23.29 -35.71
N ASN A 16 33.86 -24.09 -35.40
CA ASN A 16 32.56 -23.59 -34.96
C ASN A 16 32.00 -24.50 -33.86
N GLN A 17 32.61 -24.43 -32.68
CA GLN A 17 31.95 -24.74 -31.42
C GLN A 17 32.24 -23.61 -30.45
N GLN A 18 31.46 -22.54 -30.55
CA GLN A 18 31.32 -21.60 -29.44
C GLN A 18 30.48 -22.26 -28.33
N PRO A 19 30.86 -22.11 -27.05
CA PRO A 19 30.07 -22.61 -25.94
C PRO A 19 28.70 -21.91 -25.92
N ALA A 20 27.65 -22.66 -25.62
CA ALA A 20 26.27 -22.19 -25.59
C ALA A 20 26.07 -21.03 -24.60
N THR A 21 26.24 -19.80 -25.08
CA THR A 21 25.98 -18.58 -24.32
C THR A 21 24.50 -18.21 -24.42
N ASN A 22 23.82 -18.22 -23.27
CA ASN A 22 22.54 -17.59 -22.91
C ASN A 22 21.70 -16.96 -24.03
N LYS A 23 20.55 -17.60 -24.30
CA LYS A 23 19.52 -17.25 -25.28
C LYS A 23 18.46 -16.35 -24.64
N TYR A 24 18.42 -15.02 -24.86
CA TYR A 24 17.27 -14.20 -24.43
C TYR A 24 17.13 -12.90 -25.22
N LEU A 25 15.91 -12.59 -25.67
CA LEU A 25 15.47 -11.22 -25.93
C LEU A 25 15.51 -10.46 -24.59
N LYS A 26 16.40 -9.48 -24.44
CA LYS A 26 16.50 -8.60 -23.26
C LYS A 26 15.92 -7.22 -23.54
N LEU A 27 14.60 -7.11 -23.70
CA LEU A 27 13.92 -5.81 -23.58
C LEU A 27 13.78 -5.49 -22.09
N SER A 28 14.37 -4.40 -21.62
CA SER A 28 14.33 -4.00 -20.21
C SER A 28 12.87 -3.81 -19.76
N GLY A 29 12.37 -4.72 -18.91
CA GLY A 29 11.04 -4.61 -18.30
C GLY A 29 10.11 -5.81 -18.51
N LEU A 30 10.45 -6.77 -19.38
CA LEU A 30 9.66 -7.99 -19.58
C LEU A 30 10.47 -9.22 -19.17
N GLU A 31 9.89 -10.08 -18.33
CA GLU A 31 10.48 -11.38 -17.96
C GLU A 31 10.74 -12.24 -19.21
N PRO A 32 11.79 -13.08 -19.23
CA PRO A 32 12.09 -13.93 -20.38
C PRO A 32 10.95 -14.93 -20.67
N LEU A 33 10.56 -15.02 -21.94
CA LEU A 33 9.63 -16.05 -22.44
C LEU A 33 10.31 -17.43 -22.38
N TYR A 34 9.81 -18.33 -21.53
CA TYR A 34 10.28 -19.72 -21.49
C TYR A 34 9.80 -20.50 -22.72
N ILE A 35 10.73 -20.95 -23.57
CA ILE A 35 10.44 -22.01 -24.55
C ILE A 35 10.96 -23.32 -23.99
N LYS A 36 10.06 -24.20 -23.51
CA LYS A 36 10.38 -25.62 -23.38
C LYS A 36 10.49 -26.20 -24.80
N THR A 37 11.70 -26.45 -25.28
CA THR A 37 11.87 -27.47 -26.33
C THR A 37 11.69 -28.83 -25.66
N THR A 38 10.58 -29.51 -25.92
CA THR A 38 10.44 -30.94 -25.57
C THR A 38 11.40 -31.76 -26.43
N PRO A 39 12.27 -32.60 -25.87
CA PRO A 39 12.97 -33.61 -26.64
C PRO A 39 12.10 -34.87 -26.71
N SER A 40 11.27 -35.01 -27.76
CA SER A 40 10.88 -36.30 -28.36
C SER A 40 9.77 -36.10 -29.41
N ASP A 41 10.15 -35.78 -30.65
CA ASP A 41 9.32 -36.07 -31.82
C ASP A 41 9.47 -37.56 -32.16
N SER A 42 8.70 -38.41 -31.49
CA SER A 42 8.36 -39.75 -31.99
C SER A 42 7.13 -40.24 -31.22
N ASP A 43 6.08 -40.58 -31.96
CA ASP A 43 4.79 -41.14 -31.51
C ASP A 43 3.65 -40.12 -31.31
N PHE A 44 3.04 -39.72 -32.43
CA PHE A 44 1.62 -39.39 -32.47
C PHE A 44 0.93 -40.12 -33.63
N SER A 45 0.30 -41.26 -33.31
CA SER A 45 -0.79 -41.85 -34.09
C SER A 45 -2.10 -41.66 -33.31
N THR A 46 -3.04 -40.91 -33.91
CA THR A 46 -4.51 -40.97 -33.70
C THR A 46 -5.05 -40.96 -32.26
N SER A 47 -5.55 -39.81 -31.81
CA SER A 47 -6.95 -39.60 -31.37
C SER A 47 -7.11 -38.20 -30.77
N GLU A 48 -8.25 -37.58 -31.05
CA GLU A 48 -8.66 -36.28 -30.55
C GLU A 48 -8.63 -36.24 -29.02
N SER A 49 -7.67 -35.52 -28.45
CA SER A 49 -7.74 -35.04 -27.08
C SER A 49 -6.99 -33.70 -26.97
N VAL A 50 -7.71 -32.73 -26.43
CA VAL A 50 -7.25 -31.35 -26.19
C VAL A 50 -6.06 -31.39 -25.21
N PRO A 51 -4.91 -30.76 -25.52
CA PRO A 51 -3.82 -30.68 -24.55
C PRO A 51 -4.16 -29.65 -23.44
N PRO A 52 -3.71 -29.88 -22.19
CA PRO A 52 -3.97 -28.99 -21.06
C PRO A 52 -3.28 -27.63 -21.22
N SER A 53 -3.91 -26.60 -20.68
CA SER A 53 -3.67 -25.15 -20.81
C SER A 53 -2.35 -24.58 -20.24
N GLY A 54 -1.24 -25.34 -20.25
CA GLY A 54 -0.02 -25.02 -19.52
C GLY A 54 1.20 -24.51 -20.31
N ALA A 55 1.09 -24.18 -21.61
CA ALA A 55 2.25 -23.80 -22.43
C ALA A 55 1.96 -22.67 -23.45
N ARG A 56 1.41 -21.54 -23.01
CA ARG A 56 1.39 -20.29 -23.79
C ARG A 56 2.45 -19.34 -23.25
N GLY A 57 3.34 -18.85 -24.12
CA GLY A 57 4.18 -17.71 -23.79
C GLY A 57 3.33 -16.44 -23.56
N LEU A 58 3.75 -15.54 -22.67
CA LEU A 58 3.08 -14.25 -22.45
C LEU A 58 3.01 -13.45 -23.76
N PHE A 59 1.80 -13.03 -24.14
CA PHE A 59 1.55 -12.10 -25.24
C PHE A 59 1.82 -10.66 -24.81
N VAL A 60 2.39 -9.83 -25.69
CA VAL A 60 2.75 -8.43 -25.40
C VAL A 60 1.79 -7.46 -26.10
N ASN A 61 1.08 -6.63 -25.34
CA ASN A 61 0.29 -5.52 -25.86
C ASN A 61 1.18 -4.29 -26.07
N VAL A 62 1.12 -3.72 -27.26
CA VAL A 62 1.79 -2.47 -27.62
C VAL A 62 0.72 -1.39 -27.80
N GLY A 63 0.79 -0.31 -27.02
CA GLY A 63 -0.20 0.77 -27.05
C GLY A 63 -0.05 1.65 -28.30
N GLU A 64 -1.13 1.79 -29.08
CA GLU A 64 -1.15 2.49 -30.39
C GLU A 64 -1.52 3.99 -30.36
N ARG A 65 -1.97 4.54 -29.22
CA ARG A 65 -2.62 5.86 -29.14
C ARG A 65 -1.67 7.06 -29.11
N THR A 66 -0.38 6.81 -28.91
CA THR A 66 0.74 7.78 -29.00
C THR A 66 1.26 7.93 -30.44
N ASN A 67 0.34 7.89 -31.40
CA ASN A 67 0.63 7.94 -32.83
C ASN A 67 -0.10 9.14 -33.47
N VAL A 68 0.65 10.11 -34.00
CA VAL A 68 0.07 11.32 -34.61
C VAL A 68 -0.73 11.04 -35.88
N THR A 69 -0.50 9.89 -36.54
CA THR A 69 -1.27 9.48 -37.73
C THR A 69 -2.53 8.70 -37.34
N GLY A 70 -2.48 7.91 -36.26
CA GLY A 70 -3.57 7.05 -35.80
C GLY A 70 -4.53 7.71 -34.79
N SER A 71 -4.09 8.74 -34.07
CA SER A 71 -4.84 9.37 -32.97
C SER A 71 -5.02 10.87 -33.22
N ARG A 72 -6.25 11.28 -33.59
CA ARG A 72 -6.61 12.70 -33.77
C ARG A 72 -6.40 13.52 -32.50
N LYS A 73 -6.66 12.94 -31.32
CA LYS A 73 -6.45 13.58 -30.02
C LYS A 73 -4.96 13.85 -29.82
N PHE A 74 -4.12 12.82 -30.00
CA PHE A 74 -2.67 12.96 -29.83
C PHE A 74 -2.07 13.95 -30.83
N LEU A 75 -2.44 13.88 -32.11
CA LEU A 75 -2.03 14.84 -33.14
C LEU A 75 -2.34 16.29 -32.74
N ARG A 76 -3.54 16.55 -32.21
CA ARG A 76 -3.93 17.88 -31.75
C ARG A 76 -3.03 18.37 -30.63
N LEU A 77 -2.78 17.52 -29.62
CA LEU A 77 -1.97 17.89 -28.46
C LEU A 77 -0.52 18.18 -28.84
N ILE A 78 0.07 17.36 -29.73
CA ILE A 78 1.43 17.60 -30.22
C ILE A 78 1.50 18.89 -31.06
N LYS A 79 0.51 19.16 -31.92
CA LYS A 79 0.43 20.42 -32.70
C LYS A 79 0.25 21.66 -31.84
N GLU A 80 -0.49 21.55 -30.74
CA GLU A 80 -0.72 22.63 -29.78
C GLU A 80 0.41 22.74 -28.73
N GLU A 81 1.48 21.95 -28.84
CA GLU A 81 2.58 21.83 -27.86
C GLU A 81 2.13 21.48 -26.42
N LYS A 82 0.97 20.82 -26.28
CA LYS A 82 0.44 20.34 -25.00
C LYS A 82 1.01 18.96 -24.67
N TYR A 83 2.31 18.92 -24.43
CA TYR A 83 3.02 17.67 -24.19
C TYR A 83 2.62 16.99 -22.87
N GLU A 84 2.19 17.75 -21.85
CA GLU A 84 1.70 17.17 -20.59
C GLU A 84 0.42 16.36 -20.80
N GLU A 85 -0.59 16.93 -21.46
CA GLU A 85 -1.80 16.19 -21.84
C GLU A 85 -1.50 15.01 -22.78
N ALA A 86 -0.44 15.10 -23.59
CA ALA A 86 0.01 14.01 -24.45
C ALA A 86 0.68 12.87 -23.66
N LEU A 87 1.35 13.18 -22.54
CA LEU A 87 1.89 12.19 -21.61
C LEU A 87 0.76 11.41 -20.93
N ASP A 88 -0.37 12.04 -20.65
CA ASP A 88 -1.54 11.33 -20.10
C ASP A 88 -2.02 10.23 -21.05
N ILE A 89 -1.99 10.46 -22.37
CA ILE A 89 -2.32 9.41 -23.36
C ILE A 89 -1.32 8.25 -23.30
N ALA A 90 -0.04 8.53 -23.06
CA ALA A 90 0.96 7.47 -22.87
C ALA A 90 0.75 6.74 -21.54
N ARG A 91 0.45 7.47 -20.45
CA ARG A 91 0.21 6.92 -19.11
C ARG A 91 -1.01 6.00 -19.08
N ASN A 92 -2.14 6.47 -19.60
CA ASN A 92 -3.39 5.70 -19.64
C ASN A 92 -3.22 4.37 -20.37
N GLN A 93 -2.45 4.34 -21.46
CA GLN A 93 -2.18 3.09 -22.17
C GLN A 93 -1.38 2.09 -21.32
N VAL A 94 -0.38 2.56 -20.57
CA VAL A 94 0.41 1.71 -19.67
C VAL A 94 -0.44 1.19 -18.51
N GLU A 95 -1.28 2.05 -17.93
CA GLU A 95 -2.24 1.68 -16.88
C GLU A 95 -3.30 0.70 -17.41
N GLY A 96 -3.75 0.88 -18.65
CA GLY A 96 -4.63 -0.03 -19.37
C GLY A 96 -3.98 -1.34 -19.81
N GLY A 97 -2.71 -1.57 -19.47
CA GLY A 97 -2.01 -2.85 -19.68
C GLY A 97 -1.12 -2.92 -20.92
N ALA A 98 -0.78 -1.79 -21.55
CA ALA A 98 0.28 -1.75 -22.56
C ALA A 98 1.64 -2.03 -21.90
N GLN A 99 2.36 -3.00 -22.44
CA GLN A 99 3.72 -3.34 -21.99
C GLN A 99 4.82 -2.68 -22.85
N ILE A 100 4.46 -2.10 -23.99
CA ILE A 100 5.32 -1.26 -24.84
C ILE A 100 4.46 -0.11 -25.37
N ILE A 101 5.04 1.07 -25.55
CA ILE A 101 4.35 2.23 -26.12
C ILE A 101 4.85 2.49 -27.54
N ASP A 102 3.95 2.51 -28.53
CA ASP A 102 4.25 2.89 -29.91
C ASP A 102 4.17 4.41 -30.08
N VAL A 103 5.31 5.06 -30.28
CA VAL A 103 5.44 6.51 -30.42
C VAL A 103 5.74 6.86 -31.86
N ASN A 104 4.79 7.51 -32.53
CA ASN A 104 4.95 8.02 -33.88
C ASN A 104 4.72 9.54 -33.91
N MET A 105 5.69 10.27 -34.48
CA MET A 105 5.67 11.74 -34.66
C MET A 105 5.81 12.17 -36.13
N ASP A 106 5.58 11.27 -37.07
CA ASP A 106 5.72 11.52 -38.50
C ASP A 106 4.43 12.07 -39.10
N GLU A 107 4.35 13.40 -39.19
CA GLU A 107 3.28 14.11 -39.88
C GLU A 107 3.86 15.29 -40.69
N GLY A 108 3.29 15.56 -41.87
CA GLY A 108 3.87 16.47 -42.85
C GLY A 108 4.04 17.93 -42.40
N MET A 109 3.35 18.37 -41.36
CA MET A 109 3.38 19.74 -40.82
C MET A 109 4.09 19.84 -39.46
N LEU A 110 4.66 18.74 -38.94
CA LEU A 110 5.39 18.71 -37.67
C LEU A 110 6.91 18.65 -37.89
N ASP A 111 7.67 19.32 -37.02
CA ASP A 111 9.09 19.00 -36.83
C ASP A 111 9.18 17.70 -36.01
N GLY A 112 9.13 16.58 -36.73
CA GLY A 112 9.12 15.25 -36.12
C GLY A 112 10.37 14.93 -35.31
N VAL A 113 11.54 15.50 -35.65
CA VAL A 113 12.78 15.31 -34.88
C VAL A 113 12.64 15.99 -33.53
N TYR A 114 12.23 17.27 -33.52
CA TYR A 114 12.00 18.01 -32.28
C TYR A 114 10.90 17.35 -31.42
N ALA A 115 9.76 17.01 -32.02
CA ALA A 115 8.61 16.46 -31.31
C ALA A 115 8.93 15.08 -30.70
N MET A 116 9.61 14.19 -31.44
CA MET A 116 10.05 12.89 -30.95
C MET A 116 11.01 13.05 -29.78
N THR A 117 12.05 13.88 -29.92
CA THR A 117 13.03 14.09 -28.86
C THR A 117 12.40 14.70 -27.60
N LYS A 118 11.54 15.71 -27.75
CA LYS A 118 10.86 16.37 -26.62
C LYS A 118 9.95 15.40 -25.88
N PHE A 119 9.11 14.68 -26.59
CA PHE A 119 8.15 13.76 -25.97
C PHE A 119 8.83 12.59 -25.26
N LEU A 120 9.87 11.99 -25.86
CA LEU A 120 10.59 10.88 -25.23
C LEU A 120 11.38 11.29 -23.98
N ASN A 121 11.94 12.50 -23.95
CA ASN A 121 12.58 13.03 -22.74
C ASN A 121 11.56 13.23 -21.60
N LEU A 122 10.34 13.64 -21.94
CA LEU A 122 9.26 13.77 -20.96
C LEU A 122 8.78 12.40 -20.47
N ILE A 123 8.61 11.41 -21.37
CA ILE A 123 8.32 10.02 -20.99
C ILE A 123 9.37 9.48 -20.01
N ALA A 124 10.65 9.79 -20.21
CA ALA A 124 11.72 9.35 -19.33
C ALA A 124 11.67 9.98 -17.92
N ALA A 125 11.03 11.14 -17.76
CA ALA A 125 10.84 11.80 -16.48
C ALA A 125 9.61 11.30 -15.70
N GLU A 126 8.70 10.60 -16.37
CA GLU A 126 7.45 10.06 -15.79
C GLU A 126 7.65 8.62 -15.27
N PRO A 127 7.60 8.37 -13.94
CA PRO A 127 7.87 7.05 -13.37
C PRO A 127 6.92 5.95 -13.86
N ASP A 128 5.66 6.29 -14.10
CA ASP A 128 4.63 5.34 -14.51
C ASP A 128 4.78 4.89 -15.96
N ILE A 129 5.42 5.70 -16.80
CA ILE A 129 5.59 5.44 -18.24
C ILE A 129 6.99 4.87 -18.50
N SER A 130 8.03 5.42 -17.85
CA SER A 130 9.44 5.04 -18.03
C SER A 130 9.78 3.59 -17.62
N ARG A 131 8.85 2.87 -17.00
CA ARG A 131 8.98 1.44 -16.65
C ARG A 131 8.78 0.48 -17.83
N VAL A 132 8.14 0.92 -18.92
CA VAL A 132 7.91 0.10 -20.13
C VAL A 132 8.81 0.52 -21.29
N PRO A 133 9.26 -0.41 -22.17
CA PRO A 133 9.98 -0.06 -23.39
C PRO A 133 9.18 0.85 -24.33
N VAL A 134 9.91 1.63 -25.13
CA VAL A 134 9.33 2.46 -26.19
C VAL A 134 9.62 1.86 -27.56
N MET A 135 8.59 1.75 -28.38
CA MET A 135 8.64 1.46 -29.80
C MET A 135 8.64 2.79 -30.56
N ILE A 136 9.72 3.05 -31.31
CA ILE A 136 9.89 4.28 -32.09
C ILE A 136 9.40 4.00 -33.51
N ASP A 137 8.37 4.74 -33.93
CA ASP A 137 7.75 4.62 -35.25
C ASP A 137 7.87 5.92 -36.05
N SER A 138 8.29 5.78 -37.32
CA SER A 138 8.41 6.87 -38.30
C SER A 138 8.79 6.31 -39.67
N SER A 139 8.32 6.92 -40.76
CA SER A 139 8.79 6.60 -42.12
C SER A 139 10.13 7.25 -42.47
N LYS A 140 10.59 8.21 -41.66
CA LYS A 140 11.85 8.94 -41.83
C LYS A 140 12.92 8.48 -40.84
N TRP A 141 14.09 8.12 -41.36
CA TRP A 141 15.21 7.60 -40.55
C TRP A 141 15.72 8.62 -39.52
N GLU A 142 15.80 9.90 -39.88
CA GLU A 142 16.29 10.95 -39.00
C GLU A 142 15.45 11.11 -37.72
N ILE A 143 14.14 10.86 -37.78
CA ILE A 143 13.25 10.89 -36.61
C ILE A 143 13.47 9.64 -35.74
N ILE A 144 13.61 8.46 -36.36
CA ILE A 144 13.92 7.21 -35.63
C ILE A 144 15.24 7.38 -34.86
N GLU A 145 16.28 7.88 -35.54
CA GLU A 145 17.59 8.09 -34.94
C GLU A 145 17.57 9.17 -33.84
N ALA A 146 16.73 10.20 -33.97
CA ALA A 146 16.53 11.19 -32.91
C ALA A 146 15.92 10.57 -31.66
N GLY A 147 14.94 9.67 -31.81
CA GLY A 147 14.37 8.93 -30.69
C GLY A 147 15.37 7.99 -30.04
N LEU A 148 16.09 7.18 -30.83
CA LEU A 148 17.08 6.21 -30.34
C LEU A 148 18.19 6.85 -29.48
N LYS A 149 18.49 8.14 -29.71
CA LYS A 149 19.49 8.88 -28.94
C LYS A 149 19.05 9.26 -27.53
N VAL A 150 17.75 9.30 -27.25
CA VAL A 150 17.19 9.83 -26.00
C VAL A 150 16.34 8.84 -25.20
N ILE A 151 15.93 7.72 -25.80
CA ILE A 151 15.18 6.69 -25.09
C ILE A 151 15.98 6.07 -23.94
N GLN A 152 15.28 5.73 -22.86
CA GLN A 152 15.83 4.98 -21.73
C GLN A 152 15.61 3.47 -21.94
N GLY A 153 16.65 2.67 -21.71
CA GLY A 153 16.58 1.22 -21.85
C GLY A 153 16.62 0.75 -23.31
N LYS A 154 16.18 -0.49 -23.55
CA LYS A 154 16.19 -1.08 -24.90
C LYS A 154 14.88 -0.74 -25.62
N GLY A 155 14.96 0.07 -26.68
CA GLY A 155 13.82 0.38 -27.54
C GLY A 155 13.57 -0.65 -28.64
N VAL A 156 12.43 -0.51 -29.31
CA VAL A 156 12.06 -1.26 -30.53
C VAL A 156 11.93 -0.27 -31.68
N VAL A 157 12.49 -0.58 -32.84
CA VAL A 157 12.32 0.26 -34.06
C VAL A 157 11.21 -0.34 -34.92
N ASN A 158 10.18 0.44 -35.19
CA ASN A 158 9.03 0.06 -36.02
C ASN A 158 8.94 0.97 -37.26
N SER A 159 9.18 0.52 -38.47
CA SER A 159 9.81 -0.73 -38.89
C SER A 159 10.82 -0.45 -40.00
N ILE A 160 11.67 -1.42 -40.31
CA ILE A 160 12.48 -1.42 -41.54
C ILE A 160 12.00 -2.52 -42.48
N SER A 161 12.29 -2.39 -43.78
CA SER A 161 11.88 -3.36 -44.79
C SER A 161 12.84 -3.40 -45.98
N LEU A 162 12.63 -4.36 -46.88
CA LEU A 162 13.43 -4.53 -48.11
C LEU A 162 12.96 -3.60 -49.25
N LYS A 163 11.93 -2.77 -49.02
CA LYS A 163 11.34 -1.86 -50.03
C LYS A 163 12.36 -1.00 -50.77
N GLU A 164 13.37 -0.49 -50.06
CA GLU A 164 14.40 0.37 -50.64
C GLU A 164 15.66 -0.40 -51.06
N GLY A 165 15.58 -1.72 -51.13
CA GLY A 165 16.68 -2.62 -51.45
C GLY A 165 17.46 -3.12 -50.23
N GLU A 166 18.13 -4.25 -50.43
CA GLU A 166 18.89 -4.94 -49.37
C GLU A 166 20.01 -4.08 -48.77
N GLU A 167 20.68 -3.24 -49.57
CA GLU A 167 21.79 -2.41 -49.07
C GLU A 167 21.35 -1.43 -47.98
N LYS A 168 20.23 -0.73 -48.17
CA LYS A 168 19.67 0.19 -47.17
C LYS A 168 19.12 -0.57 -45.96
N PHE A 169 18.47 -1.71 -46.19
CA PHE A 169 18.00 -2.58 -45.11
C PHE A 169 19.16 -3.01 -44.18
N ILE A 170 20.30 -3.40 -44.76
CA ILE A 170 21.53 -3.73 -44.02
C ILE A 170 22.10 -2.50 -43.31
N GLU A 171 22.09 -1.32 -43.95
CA GLU A 171 22.57 -0.08 -43.33
C GLU A 171 21.78 0.25 -42.05
N TYR A 172 20.44 0.27 -42.15
CA TYR A 172 19.58 0.56 -41.00
C TYR A 172 19.70 -0.52 -39.93
N ALA A 173 19.69 -1.80 -40.29
CA ALA A 173 19.89 -2.89 -39.34
C ALA A 173 21.22 -2.75 -38.57
N LYS A 174 22.32 -2.37 -39.23
CA LYS A 174 23.60 -2.12 -38.56
C LYS A 174 23.53 -0.93 -37.59
N LYS A 175 22.80 0.14 -37.93
CA LYS A 175 22.62 1.28 -37.03
C LYS A 175 21.76 0.90 -35.81
N ILE A 176 20.63 0.25 -36.01
CA ILE A 176 19.74 -0.24 -34.92
C ILE A 176 20.52 -1.14 -33.96
N LYS A 177 21.31 -2.08 -34.50
CA LYS A 177 22.18 -2.96 -33.72
C LYS A 177 23.20 -2.18 -32.87
N ARG A 178 23.76 -1.08 -33.39
CA ARG A 178 24.71 -0.23 -32.63
C ARG A 178 24.04 0.50 -31.47
N TYR A 179 22.79 0.91 -31.62
CA TYR A 179 21.98 1.46 -30.54
C TYR A 179 21.48 0.39 -29.55
N GLY A 180 21.66 -0.89 -29.87
CA GLY A 180 21.26 -2.01 -29.02
C GLY A 180 19.75 -2.25 -28.99
N ALA A 181 18.98 -1.72 -29.95
CA ALA A 181 17.53 -1.83 -30.04
C ALA A 181 17.07 -3.10 -30.78
N ALA A 182 15.84 -3.55 -30.52
CA ALA A 182 15.17 -4.58 -31.31
C ALA A 182 14.53 -3.98 -32.58
N VAL A 183 14.17 -4.82 -33.55
CA VAL A 183 13.68 -4.37 -34.85
C VAL A 183 12.40 -5.08 -35.28
N ILE A 184 11.39 -4.30 -35.66
CA ILE A 184 10.24 -4.79 -36.43
C ILE A 184 10.59 -4.75 -37.92
N VAL A 185 10.39 -5.88 -38.58
CA VAL A 185 10.60 -6.06 -40.01
C VAL A 185 9.26 -6.26 -40.68
N MET A 186 8.83 -5.25 -41.43
CA MET A 186 7.60 -5.31 -42.21
C MET A 186 7.81 -6.17 -43.47
N ALA A 187 6.84 -7.03 -43.79
CA ALA A 187 6.84 -7.86 -44.99
C ALA A 187 6.58 -7.03 -46.26
N PHE A 188 7.57 -6.21 -46.64
CA PHE A 188 7.55 -5.33 -47.80
C PHE A 188 8.94 -5.37 -48.45
N ASP A 189 9.00 -5.83 -49.70
CA ASP A 189 10.22 -5.84 -50.53
C ASP A 189 10.12 -4.88 -51.73
N GLU A 190 11.09 -4.94 -52.63
CA GLU A 190 11.17 -4.08 -53.81
C GLU A 190 9.98 -4.25 -54.78
N ASN A 191 9.21 -5.33 -54.65
CA ASN A 191 8.06 -5.65 -55.49
C ASN A 191 6.71 -5.28 -54.86
N GLY A 192 6.67 -4.85 -53.60
CA GLY A 192 5.43 -4.48 -52.92
C GLY A 192 5.26 -5.11 -51.53
N GLN A 193 4.13 -4.79 -50.90
CA GLN A 193 3.71 -5.42 -49.66
C GLN A 193 3.28 -6.87 -49.92
N ALA A 194 3.57 -7.76 -48.97
CA ALA A 194 3.14 -9.15 -49.03
C ALA A 194 1.64 -9.29 -48.69
N ASP A 195 0.80 -9.43 -49.70
CA ASP A 195 -0.65 -9.63 -49.59
C ASP A 195 -1.02 -11.11 -49.40
N THR A 196 -0.39 -12.03 -50.11
CA THR A 196 -0.63 -13.48 -49.99
C THR A 196 0.22 -14.20 -48.95
N TYR A 197 -0.22 -15.37 -48.50
CA TYR A 197 0.56 -16.26 -47.63
C TYR A 197 1.98 -16.54 -48.17
N GLU A 198 2.13 -16.90 -49.44
CA GLU A 198 3.43 -17.25 -50.04
C GLU A 198 4.40 -16.06 -50.02
N ARG A 199 3.90 -14.85 -50.31
CA ARG A 199 4.72 -13.64 -50.28
C ARG A 199 5.17 -13.27 -48.88
N ARG A 200 4.31 -13.49 -47.87
CA ARG A 200 4.65 -13.20 -46.46
C ARG A 200 5.82 -14.06 -45.99
N ILE A 201 5.76 -15.37 -46.25
CA ILE A 201 6.83 -16.29 -45.83
C ILE A 201 8.13 -16.07 -46.62
N GLU A 202 8.03 -15.76 -47.93
CA GLU A 202 9.19 -15.44 -48.77
C GLU A 202 9.96 -14.23 -48.22
N ILE A 203 9.26 -13.12 -47.99
CA ILE A 203 9.88 -11.87 -47.54
C ILE A 203 10.41 -12.02 -46.11
N CYS A 204 9.64 -12.61 -45.19
CA CYS A 204 10.10 -12.81 -43.81
C CYS A 204 11.36 -13.70 -43.76
N LYS A 205 11.40 -14.78 -44.57
CA LYS A 205 12.58 -15.63 -44.66
C LYS A 205 13.79 -14.88 -45.22
N ARG A 206 13.62 -14.17 -46.34
CA ARG A 206 14.70 -13.38 -46.96
C ARG A 206 15.27 -12.37 -45.97
N SER A 207 14.40 -11.64 -45.27
CA SER A 207 14.82 -10.67 -44.26
C SER A 207 15.52 -11.32 -43.07
N TYR A 208 15.05 -12.47 -42.58
CA TYR A 208 15.69 -13.23 -41.51
C TYR A 208 17.12 -13.63 -41.89
N ASP A 209 17.29 -14.26 -43.06
CA ASP A 209 18.57 -14.73 -43.55
C ASP A 209 19.55 -13.54 -43.71
N VAL A 210 19.09 -12.38 -44.21
CA VAL A 210 19.92 -11.17 -44.30
C VAL A 210 20.33 -10.65 -42.90
N LEU A 211 19.40 -10.56 -41.96
CA LEU A 211 19.69 -10.04 -40.61
C LEU A 211 20.62 -10.97 -39.82
N VAL A 212 20.34 -12.27 -39.82
CA VAL A 212 21.10 -13.24 -39.04
C VAL A 212 22.43 -13.54 -39.71
N ASP A 213 22.45 -13.89 -41.00
CA ASP A 213 23.66 -14.40 -41.64
C ASP A 213 24.60 -13.28 -42.12
N LYS A 214 24.06 -12.15 -42.62
CA LYS A 214 24.89 -11.04 -43.15
C LYS A 214 25.18 -9.95 -42.12
N VAL A 215 24.21 -9.58 -41.29
CA VAL A 215 24.37 -8.51 -40.28
C VAL A 215 24.83 -9.05 -38.92
N GLY A 216 24.59 -10.35 -38.66
CA GLY A 216 24.80 -10.97 -37.35
C GLY A 216 23.89 -10.37 -36.28
N PHE A 217 22.68 -9.95 -36.66
CA PHE A 217 21.68 -9.42 -35.75
C PHE A 217 21.16 -10.56 -34.85
N PRO A 218 21.01 -10.38 -33.53
CA PRO A 218 20.46 -11.43 -32.66
C PRO A 218 19.06 -11.83 -33.13
N ALA A 219 18.82 -13.12 -33.37
CA ALA A 219 17.56 -13.61 -33.92
C ALA A 219 16.38 -13.34 -32.97
N GLU A 220 16.65 -13.37 -31.67
CA GLU A 220 15.69 -13.01 -30.63
C GLU A 220 15.23 -11.56 -30.71
N ASP A 221 16.04 -10.63 -31.24
CA ASP A 221 15.71 -9.20 -31.36
C ASP A 221 14.97 -8.86 -32.67
N ILE A 222 14.60 -9.87 -33.45
CA ILE A 222 13.87 -9.73 -34.72
C ILE A 222 12.38 -10.01 -34.47
N ILE A 223 11.55 -9.03 -34.81
CA ILE A 223 10.09 -9.11 -34.76
C ILE A 223 9.58 -8.95 -36.19
N PHE A 224 8.81 -9.90 -36.72
CA PHE A 224 8.20 -9.76 -38.04
C PHE A 224 6.81 -9.13 -37.93
N ASP A 225 6.50 -8.19 -38.82
CA ASP A 225 5.14 -7.76 -39.12
C ASP A 225 4.75 -8.30 -40.51
N PRO A 226 3.98 -9.41 -40.59
CA PRO A 226 3.53 -9.98 -41.86
C PRO A 226 2.50 -9.12 -42.60
N ASN A 227 2.12 -7.93 -42.10
CA ASN A 227 1.04 -7.04 -42.55
C ASN A 227 -0.37 -7.53 -42.22
N ILE A 228 -1.05 -6.91 -41.26
CA ILE A 228 -2.50 -7.11 -41.07
C ILE A 228 -3.26 -6.25 -42.08
N PHE A 229 -4.06 -6.88 -42.95
CA PHE A 229 -4.94 -6.18 -43.90
C PHE A 229 -6.41 -6.20 -43.47
N PRO A 230 -7.22 -5.25 -43.95
CA PRO A 230 -8.66 -5.23 -43.69
C PRO A 230 -9.38 -6.49 -44.17
N VAL A 231 -10.42 -6.88 -43.43
CA VAL A 231 -11.40 -7.89 -43.85
C VAL A 231 -12.80 -7.27 -43.97
N ALA A 232 -13.78 -8.05 -44.44
CA ALA A 232 -15.17 -7.62 -44.61
C ALA A 232 -15.34 -6.33 -45.44
N THR A 233 -14.48 -6.11 -46.44
CA THR A 233 -14.58 -4.95 -47.34
C THR A 233 -15.53 -5.19 -48.53
N GLY A 234 -16.03 -6.42 -48.69
CA GLY A 234 -16.79 -6.86 -49.87
C GLY A 234 -15.94 -7.18 -51.10
N MET A 235 -14.61 -7.19 -50.98
CA MET A 235 -13.69 -7.56 -52.07
C MET A 235 -13.23 -9.00 -51.90
N GLU A 236 -13.31 -9.79 -52.98
CA GLU A 236 -13.01 -11.24 -52.94
C GLU A 236 -11.57 -11.52 -52.50
N GLU A 237 -10.63 -10.70 -52.95
CA GLU A 237 -9.21 -10.75 -52.59
C GLU A 237 -8.95 -10.53 -51.09
N HIS A 238 -9.87 -9.88 -50.36
CA HIS A 238 -9.71 -9.63 -48.92
C HIS A 238 -10.28 -10.73 -48.03
N LYS A 239 -11.00 -11.73 -48.59
CA LYS A 239 -11.58 -12.84 -47.82
C LYS A 239 -10.53 -13.66 -47.08
N LEU A 240 -9.32 -13.77 -47.64
CA LEU A 240 -8.25 -14.60 -47.09
C LEU A 240 -7.26 -13.83 -46.20
N ASN A 241 -7.38 -12.51 -46.08
CA ASN A 241 -6.39 -11.65 -45.43
C ASN A 241 -6.04 -12.06 -43.99
N ALA A 242 -7.05 -12.34 -43.16
CA ALA A 242 -6.83 -12.78 -41.78
C ALA A 242 -6.27 -14.22 -41.72
N LEU A 243 -6.80 -15.13 -42.54
CA LEU A 243 -6.39 -16.52 -42.57
C LEU A 243 -4.93 -16.68 -43.04
N ASP A 244 -4.52 -15.94 -44.06
CA ASP A 244 -3.16 -15.94 -44.57
C ASP A 244 -2.18 -15.31 -43.57
N PHE A 245 -2.61 -14.30 -42.80
CA PHE A 245 -1.83 -13.78 -41.66
C PHE A 245 -1.62 -14.87 -40.59
N PHE A 246 -2.67 -15.60 -40.21
CA PHE A 246 -2.56 -16.70 -39.23
C PHE A 246 -1.63 -17.80 -39.71
N ARG A 247 -1.73 -18.20 -40.98
CA ARG A 247 -0.84 -19.20 -41.60
C ARG A 247 0.61 -18.72 -41.62
N ALA A 248 0.85 -17.47 -42.02
CA ALA A 248 2.19 -16.89 -42.06
C ALA A 248 2.81 -16.82 -40.65
N THR A 249 2.03 -16.43 -39.65
CA THR A 249 2.46 -16.38 -38.24
C THR A 249 2.91 -17.75 -37.76
N LYS A 250 2.11 -18.79 -38.04
CA LYS A 250 2.46 -20.17 -37.71
C LYS A 250 3.74 -20.61 -38.40
N TRP A 251 3.85 -20.33 -39.70
CA TRP A 251 5.03 -20.67 -40.47
C TRP A 251 6.30 -19.99 -39.94
N ILE A 252 6.24 -18.69 -39.61
CA ILE A 252 7.37 -17.94 -39.04
C ILE A 252 7.82 -18.59 -37.73
N ARG A 253 6.88 -18.95 -36.84
CA ARG A 253 7.22 -19.61 -35.57
C ARG A 253 7.86 -20.97 -35.75
N GLU A 254 7.44 -21.74 -36.75
CA GLU A 254 7.96 -23.08 -37.02
C GLU A 254 9.32 -23.05 -37.75
N ASN A 255 9.59 -22.02 -38.57
CA ASN A 255 10.70 -22.03 -39.52
C ASN A 255 11.79 -20.99 -39.25
N LEU A 256 11.50 -19.92 -38.49
CA LEU A 256 12.44 -18.85 -38.15
C LEU A 256 12.70 -18.85 -36.64
N PRO A 257 13.73 -19.59 -36.17
CA PRO A 257 13.98 -19.77 -34.75
C PRO A 257 14.19 -18.45 -34.01
N TYR A 258 13.66 -18.36 -32.79
CA TYR A 258 13.76 -17.20 -31.90
C TYR A 258 13.07 -15.91 -32.36
N ALA A 259 12.66 -15.80 -33.61
CA ALA A 259 11.95 -14.63 -34.10
C ALA A 259 10.55 -14.49 -33.47
N HIS A 260 10.15 -13.23 -33.28
CA HIS A 260 8.85 -12.83 -32.76
C HIS A 260 7.95 -12.32 -33.89
N ILE A 261 6.64 -12.20 -33.63
CA ILE A 261 5.64 -11.71 -34.59
C ILE A 261 4.79 -10.62 -33.93
N SER A 262 4.58 -9.52 -34.67
CA SER A 262 3.73 -8.38 -34.33
C SER A 262 2.76 -8.05 -35.47
N GLY A 263 1.81 -7.14 -35.22
CA GLY A 263 0.94 -6.55 -36.23
C GLY A 263 -0.02 -5.52 -35.64
N GLY A 264 -0.39 -4.53 -36.46
CA GLY A 264 -1.41 -3.52 -36.14
C GLY A 264 -2.83 -4.09 -36.22
N VAL A 265 -3.41 -4.45 -35.08
CA VAL A 265 -4.71 -5.14 -35.02
C VAL A 265 -5.84 -4.24 -35.53
N SER A 266 -5.74 -2.93 -35.29
CA SER A 266 -6.69 -1.92 -35.79
C SER A 266 -6.93 -1.96 -37.31
N ASN A 267 -6.01 -2.51 -38.09
CA ASN A 267 -6.17 -2.65 -39.54
C ASN A 267 -7.22 -3.70 -39.93
N VAL A 268 -7.43 -4.74 -39.11
CA VAL A 268 -8.38 -5.82 -39.45
C VAL A 268 -9.82 -5.30 -39.55
N SER A 269 -10.19 -4.37 -38.67
CA SER A 269 -11.55 -3.85 -38.52
C SER A 269 -11.78 -2.54 -39.30
N PHE A 270 -10.94 -2.21 -40.28
CA PHE A 270 -10.97 -0.91 -40.94
C PHE A 270 -12.33 -0.59 -41.58
N SER A 271 -13.03 -1.63 -42.07
CA SER A 271 -14.35 -1.54 -42.72
C SER A 271 -15.48 -1.07 -41.78
N PHE A 272 -15.27 -1.15 -40.45
CA PHE A 272 -16.30 -0.86 -39.44
C PHE A 272 -16.04 0.42 -38.64
N ARG A 273 -15.27 1.37 -39.19
CA ARG A 273 -15.00 2.66 -38.54
C ARG A 273 -16.30 3.37 -38.12
N GLY A 274 -16.39 3.71 -36.82
CA GLY A 274 -17.58 4.33 -36.23
C GLY A 274 -18.60 3.35 -35.62
N ASN A 275 -18.30 2.04 -35.64
CA ASN A 275 -19.04 1.02 -34.91
C ASN A 275 -18.09 0.30 -33.95
N ASP A 276 -17.87 0.89 -32.78
CA ASP A 276 -16.81 0.43 -31.87
C ASP A 276 -17.12 -0.98 -31.33
N LYS A 277 -18.37 -1.31 -31.00
CA LYS A 277 -18.77 -2.65 -30.56
C LYS A 277 -18.36 -3.78 -31.53
N VAL A 278 -18.57 -3.59 -32.83
CA VAL A 278 -18.14 -4.59 -33.84
C VAL A 278 -16.62 -4.64 -33.97
N ARG A 279 -15.95 -3.48 -33.86
CA ARG A 279 -14.49 -3.41 -33.96
C ARG A 279 -13.79 -4.11 -32.79
N GLU A 280 -14.28 -3.88 -31.58
CA GLU A 280 -13.76 -4.50 -30.35
C GLU A 280 -13.89 -6.02 -30.42
N ALA A 281 -15.08 -6.53 -30.79
CA ALA A 281 -15.30 -7.95 -31.03
C ALA A 281 -14.34 -8.52 -32.10
N MET A 282 -14.11 -7.81 -33.20
CA MET A 282 -13.16 -8.22 -34.23
C MET A 282 -11.70 -8.23 -33.75
N HIS A 283 -11.29 -7.26 -32.94
CA HIS A 283 -9.93 -7.18 -32.41
C HIS A 283 -9.65 -8.34 -31.47
N SER A 284 -10.56 -8.59 -30.53
CA SER A 284 -10.46 -9.67 -29.55
C SER A 284 -10.51 -11.04 -30.22
N ALA A 285 -11.39 -11.26 -31.19
CA ALA A 285 -11.44 -12.51 -31.95
C ALA A 285 -10.20 -12.72 -32.84
N PHE A 286 -9.70 -11.67 -33.50
CA PHE A 286 -8.48 -11.75 -34.29
C PHE A 286 -7.27 -12.11 -33.43
N LEU A 287 -7.10 -11.44 -32.29
CA LEU A 287 -6.01 -11.71 -31.34
C LEU A 287 -6.08 -13.14 -30.82
N TYR A 288 -7.26 -13.63 -30.43
CA TYR A 288 -7.44 -15.01 -29.97
C TYR A 288 -6.91 -16.03 -30.99
N HIS A 289 -7.27 -15.87 -32.27
CA HIS A 289 -6.81 -16.77 -33.34
C HIS A 289 -5.35 -16.54 -33.72
N ALA A 290 -4.88 -15.29 -33.75
CA ALA A 290 -3.50 -14.96 -34.09
C ALA A 290 -2.51 -15.51 -33.05
N ILE A 291 -2.82 -15.35 -31.75
CA ILE A 291 -2.03 -15.88 -30.64
C ILE A 291 -1.96 -17.40 -30.70
N LYS A 292 -3.09 -18.07 -30.98
CA LYS A 292 -3.13 -19.52 -31.17
C LYS A 292 -2.24 -19.99 -32.33
N ASN A 293 -2.07 -19.16 -33.34
CA ASN A 293 -1.16 -19.41 -34.47
C ASN A 293 0.25 -18.86 -34.26
N GLY A 294 0.58 -18.33 -33.08
CA GLY A 294 1.94 -18.01 -32.68
C GLY A 294 2.32 -16.53 -32.70
N MET A 295 1.35 -15.61 -32.83
CA MET A 295 1.58 -14.17 -32.71
C MET A 295 2.03 -13.86 -31.27
N THR A 296 3.10 -13.09 -31.11
CA THR A 296 3.72 -12.84 -29.79
C THR A 296 3.46 -11.43 -29.26
N MET A 297 3.15 -10.49 -30.14
CA MET A 297 2.93 -9.08 -29.80
C MET A 297 1.79 -8.53 -30.65
N GLY A 298 1.03 -7.55 -30.16
CA GLY A 298 0.00 -6.86 -30.94
C GLY A 298 -0.02 -5.37 -30.67
N ILE A 299 -0.07 -4.56 -31.73
CA ILE A 299 -0.26 -3.11 -31.63
C ILE A 299 -1.77 -2.86 -31.59
N VAL A 300 -2.25 -2.43 -30.43
CA VAL A 300 -3.66 -2.40 -30.03
C VAL A 300 -3.95 -1.15 -29.20
N ASN A 301 -5.23 -0.80 -29.05
CA ASN A 301 -5.67 0.02 -27.92
C ASN A 301 -6.12 -0.91 -26.77
N PRO A 302 -5.34 -1.04 -25.69
CA PRO A 302 -5.67 -1.97 -24.60
C PRO A 302 -7.03 -1.68 -23.94
N GLU A 303 -7.45 -0.41 -23.91
CA GLU A 303 -8.72 0.05 -23.33
C GLU A 303 -9.96 -0.46 -24.09
N MET A 304 -9.81 -0.84 -25.36
CA MET A 304 -10.91 -1.25 -26.25
C MET A 304 -10.93 -2.78 -26.49
N LEU A 305 -10.22 -3.58 -25.70
CA LEU A 305 -10.23 -5.03 -25.85
C LEU A 305 -11.32 -5.67 -24.99
N GLU A 306 -12.43 -6.08 -25.62
CA GLU A 306 -13.48 -6.87 -24.99
C GLU A 306 -12.98 -8.29 -24.67
N ILE A 307 -13.45 -8.90 -23.59
CA ILE A 307 -13.09 -10.28 -23.24
C ILE A 307 -13.74 -11.23 -24.26
N TYR A 308 -12.95 -12.10 -24.91
CA TYR A 308 -13.41 -12.98 -25.99
C TYR A 308 -14.69 -13.78 -25.63
N ASP A 309 -14.77 -14.30 -24.40
CA ASP A 309 -15.91 -15.09 -23.92
C ASP A 309 -17.14 -14.25 -23.55
N GLU A 310 -16.99 -12.92 -23.45
CA GLU A 310 -18.07 -11.98 -23.16
C GLU A 310 -18.67 -11.35 -24.44
N ILE A 311 -18.03 -11.53 -25.60
CA ILE A 311 -18.56 -11.09 -26.89
C ILE A 311 -19.91 -11.78 -27.11
N ASP A 312 -20.91 -11.00 -27.51
CA ASP A 312 -22.24 -11.51 -27.87
C ASP A 312 -22.10 -12.74 -28.79
N PRO A 313 -22.66 -13.91 -28.42
CA PRO A 313 -22.41 -15.15 -29.16
C PRO A 313 -22.78 -15.10 -30.63
N VAL A 314 -23.81 -14.31 -30.98
CA VAL A 314 -24.22 -14.11 -32.39
C VAL A 314 -23.20 -13.25 -33.10
N LEU A 315 -22.78 -12.13 -32.51
CA LEU A 315 -21.74 -11.28 -33.06
C LEU A 315 -20.41 -12.03 -33.24
N LEU A 316 -20.00 -12.83 -32.24
CA LEU A 316 -18.79 -13.62 -32.27
C LEU A 316 -18.79 -14.63 -33.43
N GLU A 317 -19.90 -15.35 -33.63
CA GLU A 317 -20.06 -16.27 -34.76
C GLU A 317 -19.85 -15.56 -36.10
N HIS A 318 -20.46 -14.39 -36.29
CA HIS A 318 -20.37 -13.62 -37.54
C HIS A 318 -18.97 -13.04 -37.76
N VAL A 319 -18.30 -12.61 -36.70
CA VAL A 319 -16.91 -12.16 -36.74
C VAL A 319 -15.98 -13.32 -37.10
N GLU A 320 -16.12 -14.49 -36.47
CA GLU A 320 -15.30 -15.66 -36.77
C GLU A 320 -15.54 -16.19 -38.19
N ASP A 321 -16.78 -16.14 -38.67
CA ASP A 321 -17.12 -16.54 -40.05
C ASP A 321 -16.31 -15.73 -41.07
N VAL A 322 -16.12 -14.43 -40.82
CA VAL A 322 -15.29 -13.54 -41.64
C VAL A 322 -13.80 -13.84 -41.44
N LEU A 323 -13.31 -13.89 -40.20
CA LEU A 323 -11.88 -14.03 -39.91
C LEU A 323 -11.30 -15.36 -40.39
N LEU A 324 -12.09 -16.43 -40.32
CA LEU A 324 -11.68 -17.79 -40.69
C LEU A 324 -12.20 -18.21 -42.07
N ASN A 325 -12.94 -17.33 -42.76
CA ASN A 325 -13.56 -17.58 -44.05
C ASN A 325 -14.38 -18.90 -44.05
N ARG A 326 -15.26 -19.08 -43.05
CA ARG A 326 -16.02 -20.33 -42.85
C ARG A 326 -17.12 -20.54 -43.90
N ARG A 327 -17.54 -19.48 -44.56
CA ARG A 327 -18.70 -19.44 -45.46
C ARG A 327 -18.60 -18.32 -46.48
N GLU A 328 -19.28 -18.50 -47.62
CA GLU A 328 -19.24 -17.55 -48.73
C GLU A 328 -19.94 -16.22 -48.43
N ASP A 329 -21.04 -16.25 -47.67
CA ASP A 329 -21.87 -15.09 -47.32
C ASP A 329 -21.45 -14.40 -46.01
N ALA A 330 -20.24 -14.68 -45.49
CA ALA A 330 -19.78 -14.20 -44.18
C ALA A 330 -19.75 -12.66 -44.08
N THR A 331 -19.28 -12.01 -45.15
CA THR A 331 -19.09 -10.56 -45.18
C THR A 331 -20.44 -9.83 -45.21
N GLU A 332 -21.39 -10.25 -46.06
CA GLU A 332 -22.71 -9.62 -46.10
C GLU A 332 -23.44 -9.74 -44.77
N ARG A 333 -23.38 -10.91 -44.14
CA ARG A 333 -24.03 -11.17 -42.85
C ARG A 333 -23.50 -10.29 -41.72
N LEU A 334 -22.18 -10.13 -41.63
CA LEU A 334 -21.59 -9.27 -40.60
C LEU A 334 -21.93 -7.79 -40.83
N LEU A 335 -21.95 -7.34 -42.09
CA LEU A 335 -22.34 -5.97 -42.44
C LEU A 335 -23.82 -5.69 -42.09
N GLU A 336 -24.72 -6.64 -42.37
CA GLU A 336 -26.15 -6.55 -41.99
C GLU A 336 -26.32 -6.50 -40.47
N LEU A 337 -25.63 -7.37 -39.74
CA LEU A 337 -25.69 -7.41 -38.28
C LEU A 337 -25.12 -6.12 -37.65
N ALA A 338 -24.04 -5.57 -38.22
CA ALA A 338 -23.39 -4.37 -37.72
C ALA A 338 -24.32 -3.14 -37.71
N GLU A 339 -25.30 -3.06 -38.61
CA GLU A 339 -26.31 -1.98 -38.60
C GLU A 339 -27.15 -1.98 -37.30
N SER A 340 -27.42 -3.15 -36.72
CA SER A 340 -28.20 -3.29 -35.48
C SER A 340 -27.48 -2.79 -34.22
N PHE A 341 -26.15 -2.60 -34.30
CA PHE A 341 -25.31 -2.12 -33.20
C PHE A 341 -24.97 -0.63 -33.28
N LYS A 342 -25.54 0.11 -34.25
CA LYS A 342 -25.36 1.56 -34.35
C LYS A 342 -26.33 2.30 -33.42
N GLY A 343 -25.86 2.64 -32.22
CA GLY A 343 -26.37 3.77 -31.44
C GLY A 343 -27.24 3.43 -30.23
N ASP A 344 -26.63 3.06 -29.12
CA ASP A 344 -27.25 3.20 -27.80
C ASP A 344 -26.20 3.50 -26.72
N PHE A 345 -26.25 4.72 -26.17
CA PHE A 345 -25.66 5.03 -24.87
C PHE A 345 -26.62 5.93 -24.09
N LYS A 346 -26.86 5.49 -22.84
CA LYS A 346 -27.62 6.11 -21.73
C LYS A 346 -29.09 5.71 -21.61
N ALA A 347 -29.35 4.79 -20.68
CA ALA A 347 -30.55 4.81 -19.86
C ALA A 347 -30.20 4.62 -18.38
N ASN A 348 -30.58 5.64 -17.61
CA ASN A 348 -30.36 5.89 -16.19
C ASN A 348 -31.19 5.01 -15.24
N GLU A 349 -30.61 4.80 -14.05
CA GLU A 349 -31.21 4.97 -12.72
C GLU A 349 -32.76 4.96 -12.61
N LYS A 350 -33.32 3.79 -12.26
CA LYS A 350 -34.64 3.68 -11.61
C LYS A 350 -34.83 2.37 -10.82
N ALA A 351 -33.82 1.89 -10.10
CA ALA A 351 -33.82 0.54 -9.53
C ALA A 351 -33.94 0.50 -7.99
N ILE A 352 -35.02 1.03 -7.41
CA ILE A 352 -35.33 0.77 -5.98
C ILE A 352 -36.43 -0.31 -5.78
N ALA A 353 -36.99 -0.93 -6.83
CA ALA A 353 -38.05 -1.94 -6.62
C ALA A 353 -37.96 -3.23 -7.45
N GLU A 354 -37.15 -3.31 -8.52
CA GLU A 354 -37.19 -4.50 -9.40
C GLU A 354 -36.41 -5.70 -8.85
N TRP A 355 -35.23 -5.48 -8.27
CA TRP A 355 -34.39 -6.58 -7.76
C TRP A 355 -35.02 -7.34 -6.58
N ARG A 356 -35.90 -6.69 -5.82
CA ARG A 356 -36.64 -7.31 -4.71
C ARG A 356 -37.64 -8.38 -5.16
N ASN A 357 -38.03 -8.39 -6.44
CA ASN A 357 -38.90 -9.43 -7.00
C ASN A 357 -38.14 -10.70 -7.40
N GLY A 358 -36.79 -10.69 -7.35
CA GLY A 358 -35.96 -11.86 -7.60
C GLY A 358 -36.06 -12.91 -6.50
N SER A 359 -35.50 -14.09 -6.78
CA SER A 359 -35.33 -15.18 -5.82
C SER A 359 -34.47 -14.76 -4.62
N VAL A 360 -34.57 -15.48 -3.49
CA VAL A 360 -33.75 -15.19 -2.30
C VAL A 360 -32.25 -15.20 -2.60
N GLN A 361 -31.80 -16.08 -3.51
CA GLN A 361 -30.40 -16.12 -3.94
C GLN A 361 -30.02 -14.86 -4.72
N GLU A 362 -30.83 -14.45 -5.70
CA GLU A 362 -30.57 -13.24 -6.49
C GLU A 362 -30.56 -11.99 -5.60
N ARG A 363 -31.45 -11.92 -4.60
CA ARG A 363 -31.48 -10.82 -3.64
C ARG A 363 -30.26 -10.80 -2.72
N LEU A 364 -29.82 -11.95 -2.23
CA LEU A 364 -28.60 -12.07 -1.41
C LEU A 364 -27.35 -11.70 -2.22
N THR A 365 -27.22 -12.24 -3.45
CA THR A 365 -26.11 -11.88 -4.36
C THR A 365 -26.13 -10.39 -4.69
N HIS A 366 -27.30 -9.81 -5.00
CA HIS A 366 -27.42 -8.38 -5.26
C HIS A 366 -27.03 -7.54 -4.05
N SER A 367 -27.50 -7.90 -2.85
CA SER A 367 -27.20 -7.18 -1.60
C SER A 367 -25.70 -7.22 -1.27
N LEU A 368 -25.06 -8.38 -1.47
CA LEU A 368 -23.61 -8.53 -1.30
C LEU A 368 -22.83 -7.72 -2.33
N VAL A 369 -23.12 -7.88 -3.63
CA VAL A 369 -22.41 -7.17 -4.72
C VAL A 369 -22.59 -5.65 -4.63
N LYS A 370 -23.77 -5.16 -4.22
CA LYS A 370 -24.04 -3.72 -4.08
C LYS A 370 -23.74 -3.16 -2.69
N GLY A 371 -23.36 -4.00 -1.72
CA GLY A 371 -23.05 -3.57 -0.35
C GLY A 371 -24.27 -3.03 0.44
N ILE A 372 -25.47 -3.54 0.16
CA ILE A 372 -26.74 -3.15 0.78
C ILE A 372 -27.02 -4.00 2.01
N ASP A 373 -27.12 -3.38 3.18
CA ASP A 373 -27.31 -4.07 4.47
C ASP A 373 -28.70 -3.90 5.09
N GLU A 374 -29.59 -3.11 4.45
CA GLU A 374 -30.92 -2.78 4.96
C GLU A 374 -31.85 -4.01 5.01
N PHE A 375 -31.78 -4.90 4.00
CA PHE A 375 -32.66 -6.07 3.88
C PHE A 375 -31.96 -7.40 4.19
N ILE A 376 -30.67 -7.37 4.54
CA ILE A 376 -29.86 -8.58 4.60
C ILE A 376 -30.36 -9.57 5.66
N GLU A 377 -30.79 -9.10 6.83
CA GLU A 377 -31.33 -9.97 7.88
C GLU A 377 -32.62 -10.69 7.44
N ILE A 378 -33.46 -10.00 6.67
CA ILE A 378 -34.74 -10.55 6.16
C ILE A 378 -34.46 -11.63 5.12
N ASP A 379 -33.59 -11.35 4.14
CA ASP A 379 -33.25 -12.29 3.07
C ASP A 379 -32.48 -13.51 3.61
N VAL A 380 -31.58 -13.30 4.59
CA VAL A 380 -30.84 -14.37 5.26
C VAL A 380 -31.78 -15.25 6.08
N GLU A 381 -32.77 -14.69 6.77
CA GLU A 381 -33.77 -15.48 7.50
C GLU A 381 -34.65 -16.32 6.55
N GLU A 382 -35.01 -15.78 5.39
CA GLU A 382 -35.74 -16.52 4.35
C GLU A 382 -34.90 -17.68 3.78
N ALA A 383 -33.62 -17.44 3.49
CA ALA A 383 -32.69 -18.48 3.07
C ALA A 383 -32.49 -19.54 4.17
N ARG A 384 -32.37 -19.12 5.44
CA ARG A 384 -32.23 -20.02 6.60
C ARG A 384 -33.44 -20.92 6.81
N LYS A 385 -34.65 -20.43 6.55
CA LYS A 385 -35.87 -21.26 6.59
C LYS A 385 -35.92 -22.30 5.47
N SER A 386 -35.27 -21.99 4.35
CA SER A 386 -35.22 -22.84 3.16
C SER A 386 -34.06 -23.85 3.19
N ALA A 387 -33.02 -23.58 3.98
CA ALA A 387 -31.85 -24.44 4.19
C ALA A 387 -32.08 -25.47 5.31
N ASN A 388 -31.42 -26.63 5.24
CA ASN A 388 -31.54 -27.67 6.27
C ASN A 388 -30.72 -27.31 7.51
N LYS A 389 -29.58 -26.67 7.33
CA LYS A 389 -28.72 -26.16 8.41
C LYS A 389 -28.43 -24.69 8.20
N ALA A 390 -28.37 -23.93 9.30
CA ALA A 390 -28.06 -22.50 9.23
C ALA A 390 -26.69 -22.21 8.60
N ILE A 391 -25.74 -23.15 8.70
CA ILE A 391 -24.40 -23.02 8.08
C ILE A 391 -24.45 -23.10 6.54
N GLU A 392 -25.42 -23.82 5.97
CA GLU A 392 -25.57 -23.96 4.51
C GLU A 392 -25.90 -22.61 3.86
N VAL A 393 -26.56 -21.70 4.59
CA VAL A 393 -26.81 -20.33 4.11
C VAL A 393 -25.48 -19.59 3.88
N ILE A 394 -24.48 -19.82 4.74
CA ILE A 394 -23.16 -19.25 4.55
C ILE A 394 -22.47 -19.95 3.37
N GLU A 395 -22.31 -21.26 3.45
CA GLU A 395 -21.53 -22.07 2.49
C GLU A 395 -22.07 -22.04 1.06
N ILE A 396 -23.39 -21.88 0.89
CA ILE A 396 -24.06 -21.93 -0.41
C ILE A 396 -24.50 -20.53 -0.83
N ASN A 397 -25.37 -19.87 -0.05
CA ASN A 397 -26.01 -18.65 -0.52
C ASN A 397 -25.09 -17.43 -0.45
N LEU A 398 -24.49 -17.17 0.71
CA LEU A 398 -23.60 -16.02 0.91
C LEU A 398 -22.29 -16.19 0.14
N MET A 399 -21.70 -17.40 0.16
CA MET A 399 -20.49 -17.68 -0.62
C MET A 399 -20.72 -17.57 -2.12
N ALA A 400 -21.87 -17.97 -2.66
CA ALA A 400 -22.17 -17.73 -4.07
C ALA A 400 -22.18 -16.22 -4.41
N GLY A 401 -22.70 -15.38 -3.51
CA GLY A 401 -22.62 -13.93 -3.68
C GLY A 401 -21.20 -13.38 -3.57
N MET A 402 -20.39 -13.90 -2.63
CA MET A 402 -19.00 -13.48 -2.44
C MET A 402 -18.07 -13.97 -3.55
N ASN A 403 -18.35 -15.10 -4.18
CA ASN A 403 -17.63 -15.55 -5.38
C ASN A 403 -17.84 -14.55 -6.52
N VAL A 404 -19.07 -14.06 -6.73
CA VAL A 404 -19.34 -13.01 -7.72
C VAL A 404 -18.58 -11.73 -7.39
N VAL A 405 -18.52 -11.32 -6.11
CA VAL A 405 -17.69 -10.19 -5.67
C VAL A 405 -16.20 -10.44 -5.98
N GLY A 406 -15.71 -11.64 -5.71
CA GLY A 406 -14.34 -12.06 -6.01
C GLY A 406 -14.02 -12.05 -7.49
N ASP A 407 -14.91 -12.57 -8.34
CA ASP A 407 -14.77 -12.58 -9.79
C ASP A 407 -14.79 -11.17 -10.38
N LEU A 408 -15.69 -10.30 -9.89
CA LEU A 408 -15.75 -8.90 -10.31
C LEU A 408 -14.51 -8.11 -9.85
N PHE A 409 -14.00 -8.37 -8.65
CA PHE A 409 -12.77 -7.76 -8.16
C PHE A 409 -11.54 -8.26 -8.95
N GLY A 410 -11.45 -9.58 -9.19
CA GLY A 410 -10.37 -10.20 -9.95
C GLY A 410 -10.36 -9.81 -11.44
N SER A 411 -11.51 -9.46 -12.01
CA SER A 411 -11.64 -8.94 -13.37
C SER A 411 -11.53 -7.40 -13.48
N GLY A 412 -11.30 -6.70 -12.36
CA GLY A 412 -11.20 -5.23 -12.33
C GLY A 412 -12.53 -4.49 -12.53
N LYS A 413 -13.66 -5.19 -12.50
CA LYS A 413 -15.02 -4.62 -12.62
C LYS A 413 -15.58 -4.12 -11.28
N MET A 414 -14.93 -4.47 -10.17
CA MET A 414 -15.26 -4.02 -8.82
C MET A 414 -13.98 -3.62 -8.11
N PHE A 415 -14.07 -2.59 -7.26
CA PHE A 415 -12.90 -2.01 -6.59
C PHE A 415 -12.97 -2.18 -5.08
N LEU A 416 -11.83 -2.01 -4.41
CA LEU A 416 -11.70 -2.29 -2.98
C LEU A 416 -12.78 -1.63 -2.10
N PRO A 417 -13.19 -0.35 -2.29
CA PRO A 417 -14.26 0.24 -1.48
C PRO A 417 -15.56 -0.56 -1.52
N GLN A 418 -15.89 -1.11 -2.69
CA GLN A 418 -17.09 -1.90 -2.87
C GLN A 418 -16.94 -3.28 -2.23
N VAL A 419 -15.76 -3.91 -2.36
CA VAL A 419 -15.46 -5.20 -1.71
C VAL A 419 -15.58 -5.10 -0.19
N VAL A 420 -15.08 -4.02 0.41
CA VAL A 420 -15.21 -3.79 1.87
C VAL A 420 -16.67 -3.57 2.26
N LYS A 421 -17.46 -2.85 1.45
CA LYS A 421 -18.91 -2.74 1.66
C LYS A 421 -19.63 -4.09 1.55
N SER A 422 -19.24 -4.95 0.61
CA SER A 422 -19.75 -6.33 0.49
C SER A 422 -19.41 -7.17 1.71
N ALA A 423 -18.18 -7.08 2.22
CA ALA A 423 -17.72 -7.78 3.41
C ALA A 423 -18.55 -7.40 4.65
N ARG A 424 -18.90 -6.11 4.79
CA ARG A 424 -19.79 -5.63 5.86
C ARG A 424 -21.15 -6.31 5.82
N VAL A 425 -21.76 -6.40 4.63
CA VAL A 425 -23.05 -7.10 4.43
C VAL A 425 -22.91 -8.58 4.80
N MET A 426 -21.81 -9.23 4.38
CA MET A 426 -21.50 -10.61 4.71
C MET A 426 -21.37 -10.81 6.24
N LYS A 427 -20.60 -9.97 6.94
CA LYS A 427 -20.42 -10.05 8.40
C LYS A 427 -21.74 -9.89 9.13
N LYS A 428 -22.58 -8.94 8.73
CA LYS A 428 -23.92 -8.74 9.31
C LYS A 428 -24.83 -9.97 9.10
N ALA A 429 -24.79 -10.57 7.91
CA ALA A 429 -25.49 -11.81 7.61
C ALA A 429 -25.02 -12.99 8.48
N VAL A 430 -23.71 -13.18 8.60
CA VAL A 430 -23.10 -14.24 9.43
C VAL A 430 -23.42 -14.00 10.92
N ALA A 431 -23.34 -12.75 11.39
CA ALA A 431 -23.68 -12.38 12.76
C ALA A 431 -25.12 -12.73 13.11
N TYR A 432 -26.06 -12.52 12.18
CA TYR A 432 -27.45 -12.95 12.33
C TYR A 432 -27.59 -14.48 12.39
N LEU A 433 -26.81 -15.23 11.61
CA LEU A 433 -26.87 -16.70 11.56
C LEU A 433 -26.18 -17.39 12.74
N LEU A 434 -25.19 -16.75 13.38
CA LEU A 434 -24.38 -17.32 14.46
C LEU A 434 -25.22 -18.01 15.56
N PRO A 435 -26.27 -17.37 16.14
CA PRO A 435 -27.10 -18.03 17.15
C PRO A 435 -27.78 -19.32 16.65
N PHE A 436 -28.15 -19.38 15.38
CA PHE A 436 -28.78 -20.55 14.77
C PHE A 436 -27.78 -21.64 14.42
N ILE A 437 -26.57 -21.26 14.00
CA ILE A 437 -25.46 -22.19 13.75
C ILE A 437 -25.00 -22.83 15.05
N GLU A 438 -24.85 -22.05 16.12
CA GLU A 438 -24.53 -22.54 17.46
C GLU A 438 -25.61 -23.47 18.02
N ALA A 439 -26.88 -23.15 17.76
CA ALA A 439 -27.99 -24.02 18.13
C ALA A 439 -28.02 -25.34 17.34
N ALA A 440 -27.62 -25.32 16.06
CA ALA A 440 -27.61 -26.49 15.16
C ALA A 440 -26.35 -27.37 15.29
N LYS A 441 -25.23 -26.81 15.77
CA LYS A 441 -23.99 -27.55 16.08
C LYS A 441 -24.04 -28.31 17.40
N ARG A 442 -25.09 -28.12 18.21
CA ARG A 442 -25.42 -29.06 19.28
C ARG A 442 -25.94 -30.34 18.61
N PRO A 443 -25.25 -31.49 18.76
CA PRO A 443 -25.77 -32.73 18.20
C PRO A 443 -27.19 -32.96 18.72
N PRO A 444 -28.12 -33.50 17.91
CA PRO A 444 -29.38 -33.94 18.45
C PRO A 444 -29.06 -34.93 19.57
N ALA A 445 -29.66 -34.73 20.76
CA ALA A 445 -29.53 -35.70 21.82
C ALA A 445 -29.76 -37.11 21.23
N PRO A 446 -28.87 -38.09 21.46
CA PRO A 446 -29.10 -39.44 20.96
C PRO A 446 -30.51 -39.85 21.37
N LYS A 447 -31.28 -40.48 20.46
CA LYS A 447 -32.67 -40.88 20.70
C LYS A 447 -32.77 -41.55 22.08
N GLY A 448 -33.23 -40.75 23.03
CA GLY A 448 -33.07 -41.00 24.46
C GLY A 448 -33.80 -39.89 25.22
N GLY A 449 -34.93 -39.49 24.66
CA GLY A 449 -35.76 -38.37 25.13
C GLY A 449 -37.24 -38.57 24.87
N VAL A 450 -37.69 -39.81 24.60
CA VAL A 450 -39.04 -40.23 24.96
C VAL A 450 -38.87 -41.09 26.20
N LYS A 451 -39.59 -40.78 27.28
CA LYS A 451 -39.63 -41.60 28.50
C LYS A 451 -40.10 -43.02 28.16
N SER A 452 -39.19 -43.91 27.78
CA SER A 452 -39.43 -45.35 27.67
C SER A 452 -38.71 -46.06 28.84
N PRO A 453 -39.24 -47.15 29.41
CA PRO A 453 -38.73 -47.74 30.65
C PRO A 453 -37.47 -48.61 30.47
N GLN A 454 -36.73 -48.45 29.36
CA GLN A 454 -35.75 -49.45 28.93
C GLN A 454 -34.33 -48.87 28.83
N TYR A 455 -33.52 -49.26 29.82
CA TYR A 455 -32.19 -48.73 30.19
C TYR A 455 -31.00 -49.16 29.30
N TRP A 456 -31.22 -49.64 28.07
CA TRP A 456 -30.23 -50.44 27.31
C TRP A 456 -30.00 -50.04 25.84
N GLU A 457 -30.40 -48.85 25.38
CA GLU A 457 -30.26 -48.47 23.94
C GLU A 457 -28.87 -47.99 23.49
N THR A 458 -27.85 -47.92 24.36
CA THR A 458 -26.48 -47.56 23.93
C THR A 458 -25.61 -48.75 23.55
N ALA A 459 -26.07 -49.99 23.73
CA ALA A 459 -25.30 -51.21 23.46
C ALA A 459 -26.23 -52.36 23.04
N ASP A 460 -25.73 -53.33 22.26
CA ASP A 460 -26.52 -54.53 21.94
C ASP A 460 -26.93 -55.29 23.22
N LYS A 461 -28.14 -55.89 23.18
CA LYS A 461 -28.81 -56.50 24.33
C LYS A 461 -28.00 -57.64 24.95
N LEU A 462 -27.20 -58.35 24.14
CA LEU A 462 -26.32 -59.43 24.58
C LEU A 462 -25.05 -58.86 25.24
N SER A 463 -24.40 -57.89 24.60
CA SER A 463 -23.17 -57.23 25.08
C SER A 463 -23.38 -56.46 26.38
N TYR A 464 -24.53 -55.79 26.52
CA TYR A 464 -24.87 -55.04 27.73
C TYR A 464 -24.96 -55.94 28.97
N GLY A 465 -25.50 -57.15 28.83
CA GLY A 465 -25.63 -58.11 29.94
C GLY A 465 -24.27 -58.51 30.52
N LEU A 466 -23.30 -58.78 29.64
CA LEU A 466 -21.93 -59.12 30.01
C LEU A 466 -21.19 -57.94 30.66
N LEU A 467 -21.22 -56.75 30.04
CA LEU A 467 -20.47 -55.58 30.51
C LEU A 467 -21.05 -54.95 31.78
N LYS A 468 -22.33 -55.17 32.07
CA LYS A 468 -23.00 -54.62 33.25
C LYS A 468 -22.41 -55.11 34.56
N GLU A 469 -22.03 -56.39 34.66
CA GLU A 469 -21.40 -56.93 35.86
C GLU A 469 -20.02 -56.32 36.10
N PHE A 470 -19.24 -56.11 35.03
CA PHE A 470 -17.94 -55.45 35.09
C PHE A 470 -18.05 -53.98 35.50
N ALA A 471 -18.96 -53.21 34.89
CA ALA A 471 -19.20 -51.81 35.26
C ALA A 471 -19.67 -51.67 36.72
N LEU A 472 -20.49 -52.60 37.22
CA LEU A 472 -20.91 -52.62 38.63
C LEU A 472 -19.73 -52.92 39.58
N LYS A 473 -18.85 -53.86 39.21
CA LYS A 473 -17.64 -54.17 39.97
C LYS A 473 -16.70 -52.97 40.04
N MET A 474 -16.46 -52.27 38.93
CA MET A 474 -15.63 -51.05 38.87
C MET A 474 -16.20 -49.93 39.73
N ARG A 475 -17.53 -49.72 39.72
CA ARG A 475 -18.18 -48.73 40.60
C ARG A 475 -18.05 -49.02 42.09
N ASN A 476 -17.96 -50.30 42.46
CA ASN A 476 -17.81 -50.75 43.84
C ASN A 476 -16.35 -50.80 44.30
N GLN A 477 -15.40 -50.80 43.36
CA GLN A 477 -13.95 -50.83 43.62
C GLN A 477 -13.21 -49.79 42.75
N PRO A 478 -13.51 -48.48 42.88
CA PRO A 478 -12.86 -47.45 42.07
C PRO A 478 -11.41 -47.23 42.50
N THR A 479 -10.54 -46.93 41.53
CA THR A 479 -9.17 -46.49 41.80
C THR A 479 -9.15 -45.21 42.63
N ASP A 480 -8.03 -44.92 43.31
CA ASP A 480 -7.90 -43.69 44.09
C ASP A 480 -8.03 -42.43 43.22
N THR A 481 -7.53 -42.50 41.99
CA THR A 481 -7.66 -41.49 40.94
C THR A 481 -9.11 -41.25 40.51
N GLU A 482 -9.85 -42.32 40.17
CA GLU A 482 -11.27 -42.22 39.84
C GLU A 482 -12.11 -41.69 41.00
N ARG A 483 -11.77 -42.09 42.24
CA ARG A 483 -12.47 -41.62 43.44
C ARG A 483 -12.29 -40.12 43.62
N LEU A 484 -11.08 -39.61 43.39
CA LEU A 484 -10.73 -38.20 43.52
C LEU A 484 -11.44 -37.37 42.45
N LEU A 485 -11.36 -37.76 41.17
CA LEU A 485 -12.03 -37.04 40.09
C LEU A 485 -13.56 -37.10 40.21
N TRP A 486 -14.13 -38.23 40.67
CA TRP A 486 -15.57 -38.36 40.90
C TRP A 486 -16.07 -37.45 42.04
N ALA A 487 -15.26 -37.16 43.06
CA ALA A 487 -15.64 -36.25 44.15
C ALA A 487 -15.93 -34.83 43.63
N GLU A 488 -15.23 -34.42 42.57
CA GLU A 488 -15.35 -33.12 41.91
C GLU A 488 -16.40 -33.12 40.78
N LEU A 489 -16.58 -34.22 40.05
CA LEU A 489 -17.57 -34.32 38.97
C LEU A 489 -19.00 -34.70 39.46
N SER A 490 -19.12 -35.31 40.63
CA SER A 490 -20.41 -35.74 41.18
C SER A 490 -21.24 -34.57 41.72
N GLY A 491 -22.57 -34.71 41.69
CA GLY A 491 -23.47 -33.72 42.28
C GLY A 491 -23.60 -32.39 41.53
N LYS A 492 -23.14 -32.34 40.26
CA LYS A 492 -23.15 -31.15 39.40
C LYS A 492 -22.24 -29.99 39.87
N LYS A 493 -21.16 -30.32 40.58
CA LYS A 493 -20.23 -29.32 41.14
C LYS A 493 -19.40 -28.56 40.08
N LEU A 494 -19.23 -29.12 38.89
CA LEU A 494 -18.62 -28.44 37.74
C LEU A 494 -19.71 -27.71 36.93
N ASP A 495 -20.01 -26.46 37.29
CA ASP A 495 -20.92 -25.55 36.57
C ASP A 495 -22.27 -26.14 36.13
N ASN A 496 -22.90 -26.92 37.02
CA ASN A 496 -24.17 -27.60 36.80
C ASN A 496 -24.18 -28.77 35.79
N TYR A 497 -23.03 -29.15 35.21
CA TYR A 497 -22.92 -30.29 34.28
C TYR A 497 -23.09 -31.64 35.00
N ARG A 498 -23.79 -32.60 34.38
CA ARG A 498 -24.13 -33.90 35.00
C ARG A 498 -23.29 -35.03 34.43
N PHE A 499 -22.33 -35.50 35.23
CA PHE A 499 -21.50 -36.65 34.90
C PHE A 499 -22.10 -37.98 35.40
N ARG A 500 -21.80 -39.06 34.68
CA ARG A 500 -22.03 -40.46 35.09
C ARG A 500 -20.70 -41.20 35.07
N ARG A 501 -20.52 -42.16 35.98
CA ARG A 501 -19.32 -43.00 36.04
C ARG A 501 -19.55 -44.42 35.49
N GLN A 502 -18.53 -44.98 34.85
CA GLN A 502 -18.49 -46.35 34.35
C GLN A 502 -19.70 -46.66 33.47
N HIS A 503 -19.88 -45.87 32.40
CA HIS A 503 -21.05 -45.91 31.52
C HIS A 503 -20.77 -46.77 30.28
N ILE A 504 -21.72 -47.64 29.94
CA ILE A 504 -21.56 -48.57 28.81
C ILE A 504 -22.04 -47.90 27.52
N ILE A 505 -21.19 -47.89 26.51
CA ILE A 505 -21.46 -47.36 25.16
C ILE A 505 -20.92 -48.38 24.16
N GLY A 506 -21.79 -48.93 23.32
CA GLY A 506 -21.48 -50.04 22.43
C GLY A 506 -20.90 -51.23 23.18
N ASN A 507 -19.68 -51.63 22.80
CA ASN A 507 -18.95 -52.72 23.42
C ASN A 507 -17.91 -52.24 24.48
N TYR A 508 -17.94 -50.96 24.88
CA TYR A 508 -16.95 -50.35 25.77
C TYR A 508 -17.58 -49.76 27.05
N ILE A 509 -16.74 -49.56 28.08
CA ILE A 509 -17.11 -48.92 29.36
C ILE A 509 -16.25 -47.66 29.53
N ALA A 510 -16.88 -46.50 29.50
CA ALA A 510 -16.23 -45.20 29.72
C ALA A 510 -16.18 -44.84 31.21
N ASP A 511 -15.03 -44.35 31.71
CA ASP A 511 -14.82 -44.04 33.12
C ASP A 511 -15.75 -42.93 33.63
N PHE A 512 -15.82 -41.81 32.92
CA PHE A 512 -16.78 -40.74 33.17
C PHE A 512 -17.37 -40.21 31.87
N ILE A 513 -18.65 -39.82 31.92
CA ILE A 513 -19.34 -39.27 30.75
C ILE A 513 -20.32 -38.16 31.15
N CYS A 514 -20.28 -37.06 30.40
CA CYS A 514 -21.33 -36.04 30.41
C CYS A 514 -22.22 -36.23 29.17
N LEU A 515 -23.34 -36.95 29.35
CA LEU A 515 -24.24 -37.31 28.24
C LEU A 515 -24.90 -36.11 27.55
N LYS A 516 -25.00 -34.97 28.23
CA LYS A 516 -25.63 -33.77 27.65
C LYS A 516 -24.68 -33.03 26.69
N GLU A 517 -23.39 -33.08 26.99
CA GLU A 517 -22.34 -32.40 26.22
C GLU A 517 -21.49 -33.39 25.40
N ASN A 518 -21.86 -34.67 25.36
CA ASN A 518 -21.15 -35.76 24.67
C ASN A 518 -19.65 -35.87 24.96
N ILE A 519 -19.21 -35.53 26.18
CA ILE A 519 -17.81 -35.65 26.58
C ILE A 519 -17.59 -36.92 27.40
N ILE A 520 -16.58 -37.71 27.00
CA ILE A 520 -16.05 -38.85 27.74
C ILE A 520 -14.72 -38.43 28.37
N VAL A 521 -14.57 -38.72 29.66
CA VAL A 521 -13.30 -38.55 30.38
C VAL A 521 -12.82 -39.93 30.82
N GLU A 522 -11.66 -40.35 30.29
CA GLU A 522 -11.00 -41.62 30.67
C GLU A 522 -9.80 -41.34 31.57
N VAL A 523 -9.57 -42.20 32.55
CA VAL A 523 -8.49 -42.09 33.53
C VAL A 523 -7.71 -43.40 33.55
N ASP A 524 -6.61 -43.47 32.81
CA ASP A 524 -5.87 -44.71 32.62
C ASP A 524 -4.82 -44.98 33.73
N GLY A 525 -4.68 -46.27 34.08
CA GLY A 525 -3.70 -46.83 35.01
C GLY A 525 -2.31 -47.10 34.40
N LEU A 526 -1.30 -47.26 35.25
CA LEU A 526 0.16 -47.35 34.96
C LEU A 526 0.65 -48.55 34.09
N ILE A 527 -0.03 -48.93 33.00
CA ILE A 527 0.45 -50.00 32.11
C ILE A 527 0.29 -49.60 30.63
N HIS A 528 1.12 -48.66 30.16
CA HIS A 528 1.28 -48.33 28.74
C HIS A 528 2.76 -48.33 28.34
N GLN A 529 3.34 -49.52 28.14
CA GLN A 529 4.62 -49.69 27.43
C GLN A 529 4.65 -50.94 26.52
N LEU A 530 3.51 -51.57 26.22
CA LEU A 530 3.43 -52.69 25.27
C LEU A 530 2.75 -52.25 23.95
N PRO A 531 3.37 -52.48 22.77
CA PRO A 531 2.85 -52.04 21.47
C PRO A 531 1.47 -52.60 21.09
N GLU A 532 1.10 -53.75 21.63
CA GLU A 532 -0.13 -54.48 21.26
C GLU A 532 -1.42 -53.82 21.79
N ASN A 533 -1.35 -52.98 22.83
CA ASN A 533 -2.53 -52.33 23.43
C ASN A 533 -2.80 -50.90 22.89
N ILE A 534 -1.81 -50.24 22.28
CA ILE A 534 -1.96 -48.88 21.71
C ILE A 534 -2.92 -48.89 20.52
N CYS A 535 -2.86 -49.95 19.70
CA CYS A 535 -3.73 -50.14 18.53
C CYS A 535 -5.22 -50.22 18.93
N ASN A 536 -5.52 -50.79 20.11
CA ASN A 536 -6.90 -51.02 20.58
C ASN A 536 -7.53 -49.75 21.19
N ASP A 537 -6.74 -48.90 21.87
CA ASP A 537 -7.23 -47.65 22.47
C ASP A 537 -7.44 -46.51 21.46
N GLU A 538 -6.61 -46.45 20.41
CA GLU A 538 -6.83 -45.55 19.29
C GLU A 538 -8.06 -45.95 18.48
N GLU A 539 -8.27 -47.25 18.23
CA GLU A 539 -9.49 -47.76 17.60
C GLU A 539 -10.74 -47.48 18.44
N ARG A 540 -10.66 -47.65 19.76
CA ARG A 540 -11.73 -47.30 20.71
C ARG A 540 -12.04 -45.79 20.69
N THR A 541 -11.02 -44.95 20.67
CA THR A 541 -11.19 -43.48 20.62
C THR A 541 -11.76 -43.04 19.28
N LYS A 542 -11.27 -43.61 18.17
CA LYS A 542 -11.85 -43.40 16.82
C LYS A 542 -13.31 -43.82 16.77
N TRP A 543 -13.67 -44.93 17.41
CA TRP A 543 -15.06 -45.39 17.49
C TRP A 543 -15.95 -44.42 18.29
N PHE A 544 -15.52 -43.98 19.48
CA PHE A 544 -16.27 -42.99 20.26
C PHE A 544 -16.45 -41.66 19.51
N ASN A 545 -15.40 -41.20 18.81
CA ASN A 545 -15.47 -40.01 17.97
C ASN A 545 -16.45 -40.20 16.81
N SER A 546 -16.49 -41.39 16.19
CA SER A 546 -17.45 -41.71 15.11
C SER A 546 -18.91 -41.77 15.60
N GLU A 547 -19.12 -42.10 16.88
CA GLU A 547 -20.43 -42.09 17.54
C GLU A 547 -20.79 -40.71 18.13
N GLY A 548 -19.94 -39.69 17.90
CA GLY A 548 -20.21 -38.29 18.27
C GLY A 548 -19.81 -37.90 19.70
N TYR A 549 -18.94 -38.67 20.35
CA TYR A 549 -18.38 -38.34 21.66
C TYR A 549 -16.97 -37.75 21.53
N GLN A 550 -16.68 -36.69 22.29
CA GLN A 550 -15.32 -36.18 22.46
C GLN A 550 -14.66 -36.89 23.64
N VAL A 551 -13.54 -37.57 23.39
CA VAL A 551 -12.79 -38.29 24.43
C VAL A 551 -11.61 -37.46 24.92
N ILE A 552 -11.52 -37.26 26.23
CA ILE A 552 -10.40 -36.59 26.91
C ILE A 552 -9.78 -37.60 27.86
N ARG A 553 -8.47 -37.81 27.78
CA ARG A 553 -7.75 -38.75 28.65
C ARG A 553 -6.83 -38.03 29.61
N PHE A 554 -6.73 -38.55 30.82
CA PHE A 554 -5.78 -38.08 31.83
C PHE A 554 -4.99 -39.25 32.40
N THR A 555 -3.73 -38.99 32.72
CA THR A 555 -2.89 -39.93 33.47
C THR A 555 -3.21 -39.89 34.96
N ASN A 556 -2.90 -40.97 35.68
CA ASN A 556 -3.03 -41.01 37.14
C ASN A 556 -2.28 -39.87 37.85
N GLU A 557 -1.08 -39.51 37.37
CA GLU A 557 -0.27 -38.44 37.97
C GLU A 557 -0.92 -37.07 37.79
N GLU A 558 -1.46 -36.77 36.59
CA GLU A 558 -2.16 -35.51 36.33
C GLU A 558 -3.39 -35.33 37.24
N VAL A 559 -4.16 -36.39 37.45
CA VAL A 559 -5.36 -36.29 38.31
C VAL A 559 -4.98 -36.20 39.79
N LEU A 560 -3.93 -36.90 40.24
CA LEU A 560 -3.50 -36.90 41.65
C LEU A 560 -2.77 -35.62 42.07
N PHE A 561 -1.97 -35.03 41.17
CA PHE A 561 -1.10 -33.90 41.49
C PHE A 561 -1.50 -32.57 40.83
N GLU A 562 -2.27 -32.60 39.73
CA GLU A 562 -2.68 -31.42 38.96
C GLU A 562 -4.21 -31.33 38.78
N THR A 563 -4.99 -31.70 39.81
CA THR A 563 -6.45 -31.80 39.73
C THR A 563 -7.13 -30.52 39.21
N GLU A 564 -6.67 -29.33 39.62
CA GLU A 564 -7.25 -28.06 39.13
C GLU A 564 -7.04 -27.86 37.62
N LYS A 565 -5.88 -28.26 37.09
CA LYS A 565 -5.57 -28.19 35.66
C LYS A 565 -6.36 -29.22 34.86
N VAL A 566 -6.59 -30.41 35.43
CA VAL A 566 -7.48 -31.42 34.88
C VAL A 566 -8.91 -30.88 34.80
N LEU A 567 -9.43 -30.29 35.87
CA LEU A 567 -10.76 -29.69 35.88
C LEU A 567 -10.88 -28.50 34.91
N ALA A 568 -9.84 -27.68 34.79
CA ALA A 568 -9.79 -26.58 33.83
C ALA A 568 -9.81 -27.09 32.37
N LYS A 569 -9.10 -28.19 32.06
CA LYS A 569 -9.17 -28.84 30.74
C LYS A 569 -10.54 -29.45 30.45
N ILE A 570 -11.15 -30.12 31.43
CA ILE A 570 -12.52 -30.67 31.30
C ILE A 570 -13.51 -29.52 31.06
N LYS A 571 -13.37 -28.42 31.80
CA LYS A 571 -14.20 -27.22 31.65
C LYS A 571 -13.98 -26.52 30.30
N ALA A 572 -12.74 -26.34 29.87
CA ALA A 572 -12.43 -25.77 28.56
C ALA A 572 -13.02 -26.61 27.42
N ALA A 573 -13.01 -27.94 27.55
CA ALA A 573 -13.66 -28.80 26.57
C ALA A 573 -15.20 -28.75 26.63
N LEU A 574 -15.79 -28.51 27.80
CA LEU A 574 -17.24 -28.26 27.97
C LEU A 574 -17.66 -26.89 27.41
N ASP A 575 -16.77 -25.89 27.47
CA ASP A 575 -17.03 -24.49 27.09
C ASP A 575 -16.56 -24.16 25.65
N ALA A 576 -15.78 -25.02 25.00
CA ALA A 576 -15.26 -24.79 23.65
C ALA A 576 -16.39 -24.80 22.60
N PRO A 577 -16.43 -23.82 21.67
CA PRO A 577 -17.33 -23.91 20.53
C PRO A 577 -16.93 -25.10 19.66
N PRO A 578 -17.87 -25.93 19.18
CA PRO A 578 -17.55 -27.04 18.30
C PRO A 578 -16.99 -26.54 16.97
N SER A 579 -15.68 -26.73 16.78
CA SER A 579 -14.95 -26.51 15.54
C SER A 579 -15.54 -27.39 14.44
N GLY A 580 -16.23 -26.77 13.49
CA GLY A 580 -16.98 -27.48 12.45
C GLY A 580 -17.42 -26.60 11.29
N ALA A 581 -16.66 -25.54 10.98
CA ALA A 581 -16.72 -24.89 9.67
C ALA A 581 -15.36 -25.14 9.01
N GLY A 582 -15.35 -25.86 7.90
CA GLY A 582 -14.14 -26.00 7.08
C GLY A 582 -13.96 -24.71 6.27
N GLY A 583 -13.22 -23.75 6.81
CA GLY A 583 -12.72 -22.62 6.01
C GLY A 583 -11.70 -23.10 4.98
N ALA A 584 -11.43 -22.28 3.95
CA ALA A 584 -10.38 -22.55 2.97
C ALA A 584 -8.98 -22.67 3.62
N GLY A 585 -8.80 -22.06 4.79
CA GLY A 585 -7.69 -22.21 5.74
C GLY A 585 -7.67 -21.09 6.79
N ARG A 586 -6.83 -21.23 7.80
CA ARG A 586 -6.63 -20.23 8.87
C ARG A 586 -5.40 -19.37 8.61
N ILE A 587 -5.58 -18.06 8.60
CA ILE A 587 -4.50 -17.09 8.38
C ILE A 587 -4.38 -16.19 9.61
N LEU A 588 -3.18 -16.13 10.19
CA LEU A 588 -2.85 -15.19 11.25
C LEU A 588 -2.29 -13.90 10.63
N MET A 589 -2.84 -12.75 11.01
CA MET A 589 -2.37 -11.43 10.54
C MET A 589 -1.82 -10.62 11.72
N ALA A 590 -0.65 -10.01 11.56
CA ALA A 590 -0.06 -9.14 12.58
C ALA A 590 0.75 -7.99 11.99
N THR A 591 0.64 -6.81 12.57
CA THR A 591 1.62 -5.74 12.36
C THR A 591 2.76 -5.94 13.36
N VAL A 592 3.99 -6.01 12.84
CA VAL A 592 5.17 -6.42 13.60
C VAL A 592 5.50 -5.48 14.76
N LYS A 593 6.33 -5.97 15.69
CA LYS A 593 6.70 -5.24 16.91
C LYS A 593 7.20 -3.82 16.61
N GLY A 594 6.67 -2.87 17.38
CA GLY A 594 7.05 -1.46 17.31
C GLY A 594 6.47 -0.67 16.13
N ASP A 595 5.74 -1.31 15.22
CA ASP A 595 4.95 -0.64 14.19
C ASP A 595 3.47 -0.57 14.59
N VAL A 596 2.83 0.55 14.24
CA VAL A 596 1.48 0.92 14.69
C VAL A 596 0.47 1.03 13.55
N HIS A 597 0.91 0.99 12.30
CA HIS A 597 0.04 1.20 11.15
C HIS A 597 -0.56 -0.11 10.67
N ASP A 598 -1.88 -0.13 10.44
CA ASP A 598 -2.60 -1.36 10.10
C ASP A 598 -3.63 -1.22 8.97
N ILE A 599 -3.80 -0.05 8.35
CA ILE A 599 -4.79 0.15 7.27
C ILE A 599 -4.66 -0.94 6.19
N GLY A 600 -3.45 -1.13 5.66
CA GLY A 600 -3.19 -2.17 4.66
C GLY A 600 -3.42 -3.60 5.18
N LYS A 601 -3.09 -3.89 6.45
CA LYS A 601 -3.36 -5.19 7.08
C LYS A 601 -4.86 -5.46 7.16
N ASN A 602 -5.65 -4.47 7.57
CA ASN A 602 -7.09 -4.58 7.72
C ASN A 602 -7.75 -4.81 6.37
N ILE A 603 -7.30 -4.10 5.33
CA ILE A 603 -7.72 -4.32 3.94
C ILE A 603 -7.46 -5.77 3.51
N VAL A 604 -6.23 -6.27 3.65
CA VAL A 604 -5.87 -7.66 3.30
C VAL A 604 -6.71 -8.67 4.08
N SER A 605 -6.92 -8.42 5.38
CA SER A 605 -7.71 -9.30 6.26
C SER A 605 -9.16 -9.40 5.79
N VAL A 606 -9.78 -8.26 5.41
CA VAL A 606 -11.14 -8.23 4.87
C VAL A 606 -11.22 -8.98 3.54
N VAL A 607 -10.28 -8.72 2.62
CA VAL A 607 -10.25 -9.38 1.30
C VAL A 607 -10.04 -10.89 1.42
N LEU A 608 -9.18 -11.36 2.33
CA LEU A 608 -9.01 -12.79 2.60
C LEU A 608 -10.27 -13.38 3.24
N ALA A 609 -10.91 -12.69 4.19
CA ALA A 609 -12.16 -13.16 4.78
C ALA A 609 -13.28 -13.30 3.74
N CYS A 610 -13.35 -12.40 2.74
CA CYS A 610 -14.26 -12.51 1.60
C CYS A 610 -14.07 -13.79 0.78
N ASN A 611 -12.88 -14.41 0.84
CA ASN A 611 -12.52 -15.63 0.11
C ASN A 611 -12.55 -16.88 1.01
N ASN A 612 -13.35 -16.87 2.08
CA ASN A 612 -13.57 -18.00 2.99
C ASN A 612 -12.35 -18.43 3.82
N PHE A 613 -11.38 -17.52 4.02
CA PHE A 613 -10.29 -17.74 4.98
C PHE A 613 -10.70 -17.29 6.39
N GLU A 614 -10.34 -18.06 7.41
CA GLU A 614 -10.52 -17.67 8.81
C GLU A 614 -9.35 -16.79 9.26
N ILE A 615 -9.63 -15.52 9.61
CA ILE A 615 -8.59 -14.54 9.93
C ILE A 615 -8.45 -14.35 11.45
N ILE A 616 -7.23 -14.50 11.94
CA ILE A 616 -6.85 -14.22 13.33
C ILE A 616 -5.95 -12.99 13.33
N ASP A 617 -6.52 -11.82 13.60
CA ASP A 617 -5.78 -10.56 13.66
C ASP A 617 -5.27 -10.28 15.08
N LEU A 618 -3.95 -10.24 15.25
CA LEU A 618 -3.32 -9.95 16.54
C LEU A 618 -3.16 -8.44 16.83
N GLY A 619 -3.52 -7.59 15.86
CA GLY A 619 -3.41 -6.15 15.94
C GLY A 619 -2.00 -5.63 15.61
N VAL A 620 -1.59 -4.57 16.31
CA VAL A 620 -0.34 -3.84 16.08
C VAL A 620 0.66 -3.99 17.20
N MET A 621 1.93 -3.66 16.92
CA MET A 621 3.05 -3.80 17.83
C MET A 621 3.22 -5.21 18.41
N VAL A 622 2.96 -6.24 17.61
CA VAL A 622 2.90 -7.63 18.11
C VAL A 622 4.31 -8.24 18.17
N PRO A 623 4.78 -8.71 19.34
CA PRO A 623 6.08 -9.37 19.47
C PRO A 623 6.14 -10.71 18.71
N PRO A 624 7.31 -11.08 18.15
CA PRO A 624 7.51 -12.34 17.44
C PRO A 624 7.09 -13.58 18.24
N GLU A 625 7.36 -13.59 19.54
CA GLU A 625 7.02 -14.70 20.43
C GLU A 625 5.50 -14.91 20.54
N LYS A 626 4.75 -13.80 20.57
CA LYS A 626 3.27 -13.83 20.62
C LYS A 626 2.69 -14.30 19.29
N ILE A 627 3.29 -13.87 18.16
CA ILE A 627 2.90 -14.34 16.81
C ILE A 627 3.07 -15.86 16.72
N ILE A 628 4.24 -16.37 17.11
CA ILE A 628 4.54 -17.81 17.09
C ILE A 628 3.61 -18.58 18.03
N ALA A 629 3.41 -18.10 19.27
CA ALA A 629 2.55 -18.76 20.24
C ALA A 629 1.11 -18.86 19.74
N ALA A 630 0.55 -17.76 19.24
CA ALA A 630 -0.81 -17.71 18.71
C ALA A 630 -0.96 -18.56 17.43
N ALA A 631 0.05 -18.59 16.56
CA ALA A 631 0.06 -19.42 15.36
C ALA A 631 -0.05 -20.91 15.70
N VAL A 632 0.71 -21.36 16.71
CA VAL A 632 0.68 -22.75 17.18
C VAL A 632 -0.61 -23.07 17.93
N GLU A 633 -1.03 -22.19 18.86
CA GLU A 633 -2.25 -22.39 19.66
C GLU A 633 -3.50 -22.52 18.79
N ASN A 634 -3.61 -21.70 17.74
CA ASN A 634 -4.78 -21.68 16.87
C ASN A 634 -4.68 -22.62 15.66
N ASN A 635 -3.57 -23.37 15.54
CA ASN A 635 -3.26 -24.24 14.39
C ASN A 635 -3.45 -23.50 13.05
N VAL A 636 -2.71 -22.41 12.85
CA VAL A 636 -2.85 -21.57 11.65
C VAL A 636 -2.06 -22.14 10.47
N ASP A 637 -2.59 -21.95 9.27
CA ASP A 637 -2.03 -22.49 8.04
C ASP A 637 -1.09 -21.50 7.32
N VAL A 638 -1.26 -20.19 7.53
CA VAL A 638 -0.39 -19.12 6.98
C VAL A 638 -0.21 -18.00 8.02
N ILE A 639 0.97 -17.38 8.07
CA ILE A 639 1.24 -16.17 8.86
C ILE A 639 1.48 -14.98 7.92
N GLY A 640 0.65 -13.95 8.00
CA GLY A 640 0.81 -12.68 7.30
C GLY A 640 1.38 -11.58 8.22
N LEU A 641 2.42 -10.90 7.75
CA LEU A 641 3.09 -9.81 8.46
C LEU A 641 2.98 -8.50 7.71
N SER A 642 2.69 -7.42 8.44
CA SER A 642 2.64 -6.05 7.93
C SER A 642 3.69 -5.15 8.59
N GLY A 643 4.29 -4.24 7.81
CA GLY A 643 5.19 -3.20 8.29
C GLY A 643 5.20 -1.95 7.38
N LEU A 644 5.18 -0.77 7.99
CA LEU A 644 5.24 0.54 7.34
C LEU A 644 6.63 1.18 7.44
N ILE A 645 7.34 1.02 8.56
CA ILE A 645 8.64 1.67 8.77
C ILE A 645 9.82 0.72 8.54
N THR A 646 11.02 1.26 8.36
CA THR A 646 12.20 0.44 8.02
C THR A 646 12.64 -0.53 9.13
N PRO A 647 12.53 -0.21 10.45
CA PRO A 647 12.85 -1.16 11.51
C PRO A 647 11.95 -2.41 11.51
N SER A 648 10.74 -2.31 10.95
CA SER A 648 9.78 -3.41 10.85
C SER A 648 10.34 -4.59 10.04
N LEU A 649 11.22 -4.33 9.08
CA LEU A 649 11.86 -5.37 8.27
C LEU A 649 12.78 -6.28 9.11
N ASP A 650 13.49 -5.72 10.08
CA ASP A 650 14.36 -6.51 10.96
C ASP A 650 13.54 -7.42 11.88
N GLU A 651 12.37 -6.97 12.34
CA GLU A 651 11.46 -7.79 13.15
C GLU A 651 10.90 -8.96 12.33
N MET A 652 10.62 -8.76 11.03
CA MET A 652 10.24 -9.85 10.12
C MET A 652 11.38 -10.87 9.93
N VAL A 653 12.62 -10.40 9.78
CA VAL A 653 13.80 -11.27 9.71
C VAL A 653 13.99 -12.05 11.02
N TYR A 654 13.81 -11.41 12.17
CA TYR A 654 13.94 -12.06 13.47
C TYR A 654 12.88 -13.15 13.68
N LEU A 655 11.61 -12.87 13.34
CA LEU A 655 10.55 -13.87 13.39
C LEU A 655 10.88 -15.07 12.48
N ALA A 656 11.33 -14.83 11.25
CA ALA A 656 11.73 -15.90 10.32
C ALA A 656 12.83 -16.80 10.91
N LYS A 657 13.84 -16.21 11.57
CA LYS A 657 14.91 -16.94 12.28
C LYS A 657 14.37 -17.79 13.43
N GLU A 658 13.53 -17.22 14.29
CA GLU A 658 12.99 -17.95 15.44
C GLU A 658 12.03 -19.07 14.98
N MET A 659 11.27 -18.86 13.91
CA MET A 659 10.45 -19.91 13.30
C MET A 659 11.30 -21.07 12.76
N ASP A 660 12.43 -20.81 12.07
CA ASP A 660 13.32 -21.89 11.60
C ASP A 660 13.95 -22.65 12.77
N LYS A 661 14.38 -21.92 13.80
CA LYS A 661 14.99 -22.47 15.02
C LYS A 661 14.02 -23.37 15.80
N LEU A 662 12.74 -23.02 15.81
CA LEU A 662 11.67 -23.83 16.39
C LEU A 662 11.14 -24.90 15.42
N ASN A 663 11.69 -25.00 14.21
CA ASN A 663 11.31 -25.94 13.15
C ASN A 663 9.81 -25.86 12.79
N ILE A 664 9.24 -24.66 12.88
CA ILE A 664 7.87 -24.37 12.42
C ILE A 664 7.90 -24.34 10.89
N LYS A 665 6.89 -24.92 10.24
CA LYS A 665 6.82 -25.04 8.77
C LYS A 665 5.71 -24.22 8.13
N ILE A 666 5.05 -23.38 8.91
CA ILE A 666 3.94 -22.54 8.45
C ILE A 666 4.48 -21.50 7.46
N PRO A 667 3.93 -21.39 6.24
CA PRO A 667 4.37 -20.39 5.27
C PRO A 667 4.10 -18.95 5.75
N MET A 668 4.93 -18.02 5.29
CA MET A 668 4.89 -16.60 5.66
C MET A 668 4.56 -15.72 4.45
N MET A 669 3.57 -14.83 4.60
CA MET A 669 3.27 -13.75 3.66
C MET A 669 3.80 -12.42 4.23
N ILE A 670 4.59 -11.71 3.45
CA ILE A 670 5.23 -10.45 3.86
C ILE A 670 4.64 -9.30 3.04
N GLY A 671 4.13 -8.26 3.70
CA GLY A 671 3.58 -7.07 3.05
C GLY A 671 3.74 -5.77 3.86
N GLY A 672 3.31 -4.65 3.28
CA GLY A 672 3.42 -3.30 3.86
C GLY A 672 4.41 -2.40 3.11
N ALA A 673 4.34 -1.09 3.35
CA ALA A 673 4.95 -0.07 2.47
C ALA A 673 6.48 -0.17 2.36
N THR A 674 7.18 -0.60 3.42
CA THR A 674 8.65 -0.77 3.38
C THR A 674 9.09 -2.12 2.84
N THR A 675 8.17 -3.06 2.67
CA THR A 675 8.50 -4.40 2.16
C THR A 675 8.69 -4.39 0.66
N SER A 676 9.55 -5.28 0.15
CA SER A 676 9.72 -5.47 -1.29
C SER A 676 10.13 -6.90 -1.60
N ARG A 677 9.83 -7.34 -2.82
CA ARG A 677 10.27 -8.65 -3.35
C ARG A 677 11.79 -8.81 -3.23
N ALA A 678 12.54 -7.75 -3.52
CA ALA A 678 14.00 -7.74 -3.40
C ALA A 678 14.49 -7.89 -1.96
N HIS A 679 13.94 -7.11 -1.02
CA HIS A 679 14.32 -7.23 0.38
C HIS A 679 13.97 -8.62 0.94
N THR A 680 12.77 -9.11 0.64
CA THR A 680 12.28 -10.42 1.11
C THR A 680 13.18 -11.55 0.62
N ALA A 681 13.52 -11.58 -0.67
CA ALA A 681 14.41 -12.59 -1.26
C ALA A 681 15.84 -12.55 -0.70
N VAL A 682 16.37 -11.36 -0.39
CA VAL A 682 17.77 -11.18 0.02
C VAL A 682 17.96 -11.33 1.53
N LYS A 683 16.97 -10.95 2.35
CA LYS A 683 17.13 -10.82 3.82
C LYS A 683 16.21 -11.69 4.65
N ILE A 684 14.96 -11.94 4.21
CA ILE A 684 13.97 -12.68 5.03
C ILE A 684 13.96 -14.15 4.63
N ALA A 685 13.70 -14.45 3.36
CA ALA A 685 13.59 -15.82 2.86
C ALA A 685 14.82 -16.71 3.11
N PRO A 686 16.08 -16.21 3.10
CA PRO A 686 17.24 -17.05 3.40
C PRO A 686 17.31 -17.55 4.86
N GLU A 687 16.60 -16.88 5.77
CA GLU A 687 16.67 -17.13 7.21
C GLU A 687 15.61 -18.13 7.69
N TYR A 688 14.72 -18.57 6.79
CA TYR A 688 13.65 -19.53 7.07
C TYR A 688 13.57 -20.61 5.99
N LYS A 689 13.59 -21.89 6.38
CA LYS A 689 13.51 -23.00 5.40
C LYS A 689 12.13 -23.19 4.80
N GLY A 690 11.08 -22.77 5.51
CA GLY A 690 9.70 -22.76 5.00
C GLY A 690 9.50 -21.71 3.91
N THR A 691 8.30 -21.66 3.36
CA THR A 691 7.98 -20.74 2.26
C THR A 691 7.80 -19.32 2.80
N VAL A 692 8.48 -18.34 2.18
CA VAL A 692 8.27 -16.91 2.42
C VAL A 692 7.91 -16.27 1.09
N VAL A 693 6.80 -15.53 1.05
CA VAL A 693 6.32 -14.86 -0.17
C VAL A 693 6.03 -13.39 0.12
N HIS A 694 6.61 -12.50 -0.68
CA HIS A 694 6.26 -11.08 -0.70
C HIS A 694 4.97 -10.87 -1.48
N VAL A 695 4.06 -10.08 -0.90
CA VAL A 695 2.75 -9.77 -1.48
C VAL A 695 2.61 -8.25 -1.58
N ASN A 696 2.32 -7.76 -2.79
CA ASN A 696 2.29 -6.32 -3.06
C ASN A 696 0.99 -5.64 -2.58
N ASP A 697 -0.14 -6.33 -2.70
CA ASP A 697 -1.47 -5.76 -2.55
C ASP A 697 -2.47 -6.82 -2.08
N ALA A 698 -3.70 -6.40 -1.74
CA ALA A 698 -4.70 -7.30 -1.18
C ALA A 698 -5.26 -8.28 -2.21
N SER A 699 -5.33 -7.91 -3.48
CA SER A 699 -5.80 -8.78 -4.55
C SER A 699 -4.90 -10.02 -4.71
N ARG A 700 -3.59 -9.82 -4.73
CA ARG A 700 -2.61 -10.90 -4.85
C ARG A 700 -2.55 -11.77 -3.60
N ALA A 701 -2.89 -11.24 -2.43
CA ALA A 701 -2.89 -11.99 -1.18
C ALA A 701 -3.79 -13.22 -1.25
N VAL A 702 -4.95 -13.12 -1.91
CA VAL A 702 -5.90 -14.22 -2.11
C VAL A 702 -5.30 -15.35 -2.94
N THR A 703 -4.71 -15.01 -4.08
CA THR A 703 -4.10 -15.99 -4.99
C THR A 703 -2.91 -16.69 -4.33
N VAL A 704 -2.08 -15.93 -3.61
CA VAL A 704 -0.93 -16.46 -2.87
C VAL A 704 -1.39 -17.41 -1.77
N ALA A 705 -2.34 -17.00 -0.93
CA ALA A 705 -2.88 -17.85 0.14
C ALA A 705 -3.48 -19.14 -0.43
N SER A 706 -4.24 -19.06 -1.53
CA SER A 706 -4.84 -20.22 -2.18
C SER A 706 -3.80 -21.22 -2.68
N HIS A 707 -2.74 -20.76 -3.37
CA HIS A 707 -1.64 -21.63 -3.80
C HIS A 707 -0.84 -22.24 -2.65
N LEU A 708 -0.72 -21.53 -1.51
CA LEU A 708 0.01 -22.04 -0.35
C LEU A 708 -0.76 -23.15 0.39
N LEU A 709 -2.09 -23.22 0.22
CA LEU A 709 -2.96 -24.20 0.90
C LEU A 709 -3.37 -25.39 0.02
N GLN A 710 -3.50 -25.22 -1.29
CA GLN A 710 -3.88 -26.31 -2.19
C GLN A 710 -2.78 -27.37 -2.33
N GLU A 711 -3.07 -28.62 -1.97
CA GLU A 711 -2.08 -29.72 -1.99
C GLU A 711 -1.44 -29.93 -3.37
N GLU A 712 -2.20 -29.77 -4.46
CA GLU A 712 -1.73 -29.99 -5.83
C GLU A 712 -0.73 -28.93 -6.31
N THR A 713 -0.89 -27.67 -5.87
CA THR A 713 -0.10 -26.53 -6.36
C THR A 713 0.97 -26.06 -5.38
N LYS A 714 0.82 -26.36 -4.08
CA LYS A 714 1.70 -25.90 -2.99
C LYS A 714 3.17 -26.26 -3.19
N GLU A 715 3.47 -27.51 -3.51
CA GLU A 715 4.87 -27.97 -3.65
C GLU A 715 5.57 -27.25 -4.81
N LYS A 716 4.91 -27.24 -5.97
CA LYS A 716 5.41 -26.58 -7.17
C LYS A 716 5.56 -25.08 -6.95
N TYR A 717 4.54 -24.42 -6.42
CA TYR A 717 4.56 -22.98 -6.15
C TYR A 717 5.67 -22.59 -5.17
N THR A 718 5.85 -23.35 -4.10
CA THR A 718 6.94 -23.15 -3.12
C THR A 718 8.31 -23.26 -3.79
N GLN A 719 8.50 -24.27 -4.66
CA GLN A 719 9.76 -24.48 -5.36
C GLN A 719 10.04 -23.37 -6.39
N ASP A 720 9.02 -22.94 -7.12
CA ASP A 720 9.11 -21.87 -8.12
C ASP A 720 9.52 -20.55 -7.44
N ILE A 721 8.84 -20.16 -6.34
CA ILE A 721 9.17 -18.95 -5.58
C ILE A 721 10.58 -19.01 -5.01
N ARG A 722 11.00 -20.16 -4.47
CA ARG A 722 12.35 -20.31 -3.91
C ARG A 722 13.43 -20.14 -4.99
N THR A 723 13.22 -20.78 -6.15
CA THR A 723 14.13 -20.68 -7.30
C THR A 723 14.23 -19.25 -7.81
N GLU A 724 13.09 -18.57 -7.87
CA GLU A 724 13.00 -17.17 -8.27
C GLU A 724 13.76 -16.26 -7.27
N TYR A 725 13.55 -16.44 -5.97
CA TYR A 725 14.20 -15.63 -4.94
C TYR A 725 15.70 -15.89 -4.89
N ASP A 726 16.15 -17.13 -5.12
CA ASP A 726 17.56 -17.46 -5.25
C ASP A 726 18.19 -16.75 -6.46
N ALA A 727 17.55 -16.79 -7.62
CA ALA A 727 18.01 -16.07 -8.81
C ALA A 727 18.03 -14.54 -8.61
N LEU A 728 17.01 -13.99 -7.95
CA LEU A 728 16.93 -12.56 -7.66
C LEU A 728 18.01 -12.13 -6.66
N ARG A 729 18.28 -12.96 -5.64
CA ARG A 729 19.36 -12.75 -4.67
C ARG A 729 20.73 -12.80 -5.33
N GLU A 730 21.01 -13.81 -6.16
CA GLU A 730 22.25 -13.91 -6.93
C GLU A 730 22.42 -12.74 -7.90
N GLY A 731 21.34 -12.33 -8.58
CA GLY A 731 21.30 -11.15 -9.44
C GLY A 731 21.59 -9.85 -8.67
N TYR A 732 21.02 -9.70 -7.49
CA TYR A 732 21.24 -8.53 -6.63
C TYR A 732 22.69 -8.48 -6.11
N LEU A 733 23.23 -9.61 -5.64
CA LEU A 733 24.60 -9.72 -5.16
C LEU A 733 25.63 -9.52 -6.30
N SER A 734 25.35 -10.01 -7.51
CA SER A 734 26.23 -9.84 -8.67
C SER A 734 26.20 -8.42 -9.26
N ARG A 735 25.05 -7.73 -9.21
CA ARG A 735 24.91 -6.30 -9.56
C ARG A 735 25.49 -5.36 -8.51
N SER A 736 25.80 -5.86 -7.32
CA SER A 736 26.51 -5.10 -6.28
C SER A 736 28.00 -4.87 -6.60
N ARG A 737 28.49 -5.25 -7.80
CA ARG A 737 29.82 -4.84 -8.28
C ARG A 737 29.89 -3.32 -8.35
N ASP A 738 30.88 -2.79 -7.64
CA ASP A 738 31.09 -1.37 -7.29
C ASP A 738 30.56 -0.36 -8.31
N LYS A 739 29.45 0.30 -7.98
CA LYS A 739 29.36 1.73 -8.31
C LYS A 739 30.57 2.38 -7.63
N ASN A 740 31.35 3.20 -8.33
CA ASN A 740 32.44 3.93 -7.67
C ASN A 740 31.82 4.76 -6.53
N PHE A 741 32.14 4.42 -5.28
CA PHE A 741 31.77 5.20 -4.10
C PHE A 741 32.97 6.06 -3.70
N LEU A 742 32.68 7.27 -3.23
CA LEU A 742 33.66 8.12 -2.57
C LEU A 742 33.81 7.68 -1.11
N THR A 743 35.00 7.88 -0.54
CA THR A 743 35.12 7.86 0.93
C THR A 743 34.30 9.02 1.52
N ILE A 744 33.90 8.93 2.78
CA ILE A 744 33.15 10.02 3.44
C ILE A 744 33.91 11.36 3.37
N GLU A 745 35.23 11.34 3.53
CA GLU A 745 36.08 12.53 3.39
C GLU A 745 36.07 13.10 1.97
N GLN A 746 36.12 12.26 0.95
CA GLN A 746 36.00 12.71 -0.45
C GLN A 746 34.60 13.27 -0.74
N ALA A 747 33.55 12.67 -0.18
CA ALA A 747 32.19 13.16 -0.31
C ALA A 747 32.00 14.53 0.38
N ARG A 748 32.60 14.74 1.56
CA ARG A 748 32.63 16.04 2.27
C ARG A 748 33.36 17.12 1.46
N VAL A 749 34.45 16.78 0.79
CA VAL A 749 35.15 17.71 -0.13
C VAL A 749 34.26 18.10 -1.32
N ASN A 750 33.46 17.16 -1.82
CA ASN A 750 32.49 17.37 -2.91
C ASN A 750 31.10 17.81 -2.42
N LYS A 751 30.98 18.40 -1.23
CA LYS A 751 29.70 18.90 -0.70
C LYS A 751 29.10 20.02 -1.55
N LEU A 752 27.80 20.26 -1.38
CA LEU A 752 27.14 21.41 -1.99
C LEU A 752 27.75 22.71 -1.44
N LYS A 753 28.19 23.60 -2.33
CA LYS A 753 28.80 24.89 -1.98
C LYS A 753 27.85 26.01 -2.36
N LEU A 754 27.10 26.49 -1.38
CA LEU A 754 26.21 27.64 -1.50
C LEU A 754 26.99 28.94 -1.29
N ASP A 755 26.57 30.01 -1.96
CA ASP A 755 27.21 31.32 -1.86
C ASP A 755 26.70 32.10 -0.63
N TRP A 756 27.22 31.71 0.53
CA TRP A 756 26.89 32.34 1.80
C TRP A 756 27.29 33.82 1.88
N ALA A 757 28.23 34.29 1.06
CA ALA A 757 28.65 35.70 1.08
C ALA A 757 27.58 36.64 0.51
N ASN A 758 26.76 36.15 -0.42
CA ASN A 758 25.66 36.88 -1.05
C ASN A 758 24.28 36.46 -0.55
N TYR A 759 24.21 35.61 0.47
CA TYR A 759 22.96 35.16 1.10
C TYR A 759 22.89 35.65 2.54
N THR A 760 21.76 36.24 2.92
CA THR A 760 21.47 36.60 4.31
C THR A 760 20.29 35.76 4.78
N PRO A 761 20.50 34.79 5.69
CA PRO A 761 19.40 34.04 6.28
C PRO A 761 18.36 34.95 6.90
N VAL A 762 17.08 34.67 6.63
CA VAL A 762 15.98 35.45 7.20
C VAL A 762 15.83 35.08 8.68
N LYS A 763 15.96 36.09 9.55
CA LYS A 763 15.72 35.92 10.98
C LYS A 763 14.24 35.61 11.24
N PRO A 764 13.91 34.51 11.94
CA PRO A 764 12.54 34.18 12.31
C PRO A 764 11.87 35.29 13.14
N ASN A 765 10.59 35.52 12.90
CA ASN A 765 9.76 36.37 13.76
C ASN A 765 9.61 35.78 15.18
N PHE A 766 9.70 34.44 15.29
CA PHE A 766 9.65 33.72 16.56
C PHE A 766 10.81 32.73 16.70
N ILE A 767 11.45 32.73 17.87
CA ILE A 767 12.50 31.78 18.25
C ILE A 767 12.12 31.17 19.60
N GLY A 768 12.12 29.84 19.69
CA GLY A 768 11.64 29.08 20.85
C GLY A 768 10.65 27.99 20.43
N THR A 769 9.89 27.46 21.39
CA THR A 769 8.88 26.42 21.18
C THR A 769 7.46 26.97 21.38
N LYS A 770 6.52 26.48 20.57
CA LYS A 770 5.13 26.94 20.58
C LYS A 770 4.18 25.78 20.29
N THR A 771 3.18 25.60 21.14
CA THR A 771 2.04 24.70 20.87
C THR A 771 1.02 25.39 19.97
N VAL A 772 0.36 24.60 19.13
CA VAL A 772 -0.61 25.06 18.14
C VAL A 772 -1.81 24.13 18.20
N ASP A 773 -2.96 24.69 18.57
CA ASP A 773 -4.25 24.03 18.49
C ASP A 773 -5.02 24.57 17.29
N VAL A 774 -5.56 23.67 16.46
CA VAL A 774 -6.29 24.01 15.23
C VAL A 774 -7.62 23.28 15.23
N ALA A 775 -8.68 23.92 14.76
CA ALA A 775 -9.94 23.21 14.57
C ALA A 775 -9.83 22.28 13.36
N ILE A 776 -10.39 21.07 13.44
CA ILE A 776 -10.35 20.12 12.31
C ILE A 776 -10.92 20.74 11.03
N ALA A 777 -11.93 21.61 11.15
CA ALA A 777 -12.53 22.33 10.04
C ALA A 777 -11.51 23.19 9.25
N ASP A 778 -10.53 23.80 9.93
CA ASP A 778 -9.52 24.65 9.30
C ASP A 778 -8.50 23.84 8.50
N LEU A 779 -8.42 22.53 8.71
CA LEU A 779 -7.48 21.62 8.04
C LEU A 779 -8.05 21.03 6.74
N VAL A 780 -9.37 21.06 6.56
CA VAL A 780 -10.05 20.38 5.44
C VAL A 780 -9.56 20.88 4.08
N ASP A 781 -9.34 22.18 3.95
CA ASP A 781 -8.89 22.82 2.70
C ASP A 781 -7.44 22.47 2.31
N PHE A 782 -6.68 21.87 3.23
CA PHE A 782 -5.28 21.46 3.05
C PHE A 782 -5.12 19.97 2.80
N ILE A 783 -6.22 19.21 2.69
CA ILE A 783 -6.16 17.77 2.42
C ILE A 783 -5.71 17.52 0.99
N ASP A 784 -4.65 16.72 0.83
CA ASP A 784 -4.38 16.00 -0.42
C ASP A 784 -5.15 14.67 -0.44
N TRP A 785 -6.15 14.63 -1.31
CA TRP A 785 -7.02 13.47 -1.51
C TRP A 785 -6.40 12.37 -2.37
N THR A 786 -5.30 12.64 -3.08
CA THR A 786 -4.68 11.63 -3.96
C THR A 786 -4.22 10.39 -3.17
N PRO A 787 -3.48 10.52 -2.04
CA PRO A 787 -3.10 9.35 -1.26
C PRO A 787 -4.26 8.72 -0.48
N PHE A 788 -5.38 9.44 -0.29
CA PHE A 788 -6.61 8.84 0.22
C PHE A 788 -7.14 7.80 -0.77
N PHE A 789 -7.30 8.13 -2.06
CA PHE A 789 -7.74 7.17 -3.07
C PHE A 789 -6.76 6.01 -3.25
N ASN A 790 -5.46 6.29 -3.24
CA ASN A 790 -4.43 5.24 -3.32
C ASN A 790 -4.52 4.24 -2.17
N SER A 791 -4.87 4.69 -0.95
CA SER A 791 -5.08 3.81 0.21
C SER A 791 -6.27 2.87 0.03
N TRP A 792 -7.19 3.21 -0.87
CA TRP A 792 -8.35 2.42 -1.26
C TRP A 792 -8.14 1.70 -2.60
N GLU A 793 -6.89 1.53 -3.06
CA GLU A 793 -6.53 0.90 -4.35
C GLU A 793 -7.24 1.55 -5.57
N LEU A 794 -7.60 2.84 -5.46
CA LEU A 794 -8.09 3.66 -6.56
C LEU A 794 -6.96 4.58 -7.02
N TYR A 795 -6.36 4.27 -8.17
CA TYR A 795 -5.23 5.00 -8.70
C TYR A 795 -5.70 6.14 -9.62
N GLY A 796 -5.17 7.34 -9.38
CA GLY A 796 -5.51 8.53 -10.15
C GLY A 796 -5.36 9.80 -9.31
N LYS A 797 -5.10 10.94 -9.95
CA LYS A 797 -4.90 12.22 -9.25
C LYS A 797 -6.23 12.90 -8.95
N TYR A 798 -6.43 13.39 -7.74
CA TYR A 798 -7.59 14.23 -7.42
C TYR A 798 -7.42 15.66 -7.99
N PRO A 799 -8.46 16.28 -8.56
CA PRO A 799 -9.85 15.81 -8.68
C PRO A 799 -10.16 15.00 -9.95
N ALA A 800 -9.20 14.83 -10.86
CA ALA A 800 -9.41 14.15 -12.15
C ALA A 800 -9.96 12.72 -12.00
N ILE A 801 -9.53 12.00 -10.94
CA ILE A 801 -10.01 10.65 -10.61
C ILE A 801 -11.53 10.58 -10.43
N LEU A 802 -12.21 11.66 -10.05
CA LEU A 802 -13.67 11.66 -9.87
C LEU A 802 -14.43 11.55 -11.20
N THR A 803 -13.80 11.97 -12.29
CA THR A 803 -14.36 11.93 -13.66
C THR A 803 -13.72 10.86 -14.52
N ASP A 804 -12.91 9.97 -13.92
CA ASP A 804 -12.29 8.87 -14.61
C ASP A 804 -13.33 7.92 -15.21
N GLU A 805 -13.11 7.44 -16.44
CA GLU A 805 -14.10 6.63 -17.17
C GLU A 805 -14.26 5.22 -16.59
N VAL A 806 -13.25 4.72 -15.84
CA VAL A 806 -13.23 3.37 -15.27
C VAL A 806 -13.54 3.40 -13.78
N VAL A 807 -12.88 4.28 -13.02
CA VAL A 807 -12.99 4.33 -11.55
C VAL A 807 -13.77 5.54 -11.02
N GLY A 808 -14.20 6.47 -11.88
CA GLY A 808 -14.71 7.77 -11.46
C GLY A 808 -16.02 7.71 -10.68
N GLU A 809 -16.92 6.80 -11.02
CA GLU A 809 -18.16 6.59 -10.27
C GLU A 809 -17.86 6.13 -8.83
N GLN A 810 -16.93 5.19 -8.67
CA GLN A 810 -16.53 4.63 -7.39
C GLN A 810 -15.70 5.61 -6.57
N ALA A 811 -14.79 6.35 -7.21
CA ALA A 811 -14.04 7.43 -6.57
C ALA A 811 -14.98 8.53 -6.06
N THR A 812 -15.99 8.90 -6.85
CA THR A 812 -17.02 9.87 -6.45
C THR A 812 -17.83 9.35 -5.25
N SER A 813 -18.31 8.11 -5.29
CA SER A 813 -19.06 7.52 -4.17
C SER A 813 -18.23 7.45 -2.88
N LEU A 814 -16.97 7.01 -2.96
CA LEU A 814 -16.06 6.97 -1.81
C LEU A 814 -15.78 8.37 -1.26
N PHE A 815 -15.58 9.35 -2.14
CA PHE A 815 -15.36 10.74 -1.77
C PHE A 815 -16.57 11.32 -1.04
N GLU A 816 -17.79 11.06 -1.51
CA GLU A 816 -19.02 11.49 -0.83
C GLU A 816 -19.15 10.90 0.57
N ASP A 817 -18.83 9.62 0.74
CA ASP A 817 -18.88 8.97 2.06
C ASP A 817 -17.80 9.53 3.00
N ALA A 818 -16.60 9.80 2.49
CA ALA A 818 -15.54 10.48 3.21
C ALA A 818 -15.96 11.88 3.65
N GLN A 819 -16.60 12.66 2.78
CA GLN A 819 -17.13 13.99 3.09
C GLN A 819 -18.24 13.94 4.14
N LYS A 820 -19.15 12.95 4.09
CA LYS A 820 -20.19 12.77 5.11
C LYS A 820 -19.57 12.49 6.48
N MET A 821 -18.61 11.56 6.56
CA MET A 821 -17.92 11.22 7.80
C MET A 821 -17.10 12.40 8.32
N LEU A 822 -16.40 13.14 7.44
CA LEU A 822 -15.65 14.33 7.80
C LEU A 822 -16.56 15.40 8.42
N ASN A 823 -17.75 15.62 7.87
CA ASN A 823 -18.74 16.53 8.44
C ASN A 823 -19.22 16.07 9.83
N GLN A 824 -19.47 14.78 10.04
CA GLN A 824 -19.83 14.24 11.35
C GLN A 824 -18.71 14.44 12.37
N LEU A 825 -17.48 14.12 11.98
CA LEU A 825 -16.28 14.25 12.79
C LEU A 825 -16.07 15.68 13.28
N ILE A 826 -16.32 16.67 12.42
CA ILE A 826 -16.27 18.10 12.76
C ILE A 826 -17.43 18.50 13.68
N ASN A 827 -18.67 18.14 13.34
CA ASN A 827 -19.86 18.57 14.09
C ASN A 827 -19.91 17.96 15.50
N GLU A 828 -19.46 16.71 15.64
CA GLU A 828 -19.48 15.96 16.89
C GLU A 828 -18.14 15.97 17.63
N ASN A 829 -17.13 16.68 17.11
CA ASN A 829 -15.77 16.79 17.68
C ASN A 829 -15.15 15.44 18.04
N TRP A 830 -15.17 14.49 17.10
CA TRP A 830 -14.62 13.15 17.36
C TRP A 830 -13.10 13.14 17.54
N LEU A 831 -12.39 14.04 16.86
CA LEU A 831 -10.94 14.10 16.85
C LEU A 831 -10.42 15.41 17.43
N THR A 832 -9.20 15.38 17.97
CA THR A 832 -8.48 16.57 18.44
C THR A 832 -7.18 16.75 17.66
N ALA A 833 -7.01 17.90 17.01
CA ALA A 833 -5.75 18.28 16.38
C ALA A 833 -4.85 19.01 17.38
N LYS A 834 -3.62 18.51 17.56
CA LYS A 834 -2.58 19.14 18.39
C LYS A 834 -1.27 19.22 17.64
N GLY A 835 -0.60 20.35 17.74
CA GLY A 835 0.68 20.60 17.11
C GLY A 835 1.66 21.27 18.06
N ILE A 836 2.93 21.04 17.81
CA ILE A 836 4.02 21.77 18.45
C ILE A 836 5.12 22.01 17.43
N LEU A 837 5.69 23.22 17.45
CA LEU A 837 6.83 23.59 16.63
C LEU A 837 7.90 24.27 17.48
N GLY A 838 9.11 24.28 16.97
CA GLY A 838 10.17 25.15 17.47
C GLY A 838 11.05 25.66 16.35
N ILE A 839 11.56 26.88 16.49
CA ILE A 839 12.56 27.48 15.61
C ILE A 839 13.72 27.97 16.46
N PHE A 840 14.94 27.62 16.04
CA PHE A 840 16.15 27.81 16.83
C PHE A 840 17.28 28.38 15.98
N PRO A 841 18.18 29.18 16.58
CA PRO A 841 19.44 29.53 15.93
C PRO A 841 20.24 28.26 15.68
N ALA A 842 20.69 28.08 14.44
CA ALA A 842 21.33 26.87 13.99
C ALA A 842 22.53 27.18 13.09
N ASN A 843 23.56 26.34 13.16
CA ASN A 843 24.70 26.41 12.26
C ASN A 843 25.26 25.03 11.97
N THR A 844 25.79 24.84 10.77
CA THR A 844 26.45 23.58 10.41
C THR A 844 27.82 23.48 11.08
N ILE A 845 28.08 22.33 11.69
CA ILE A 845 29.36 21.94 12.30
C ILE A 845 29.81 20.58 11.75
N ASN A 846 31.10 20.29 11.80
CA ASN A 846 31.67 19.00 11.37
C ASN A 846 31.26 18.56 9.94
N ASP A 847 31.00 19.52 9.04
CA ASP A 847 30.47 19.35 7.68
C ASP A 847 29.05 18.77 7.55
N ASP A 848 28.60 17.90 8.45
CA ASP A 848 27.37 17.11 8.29
C ASP A 848 26.36 17.27 9.44
N ASP A 849 26.70 17.96 10.52
CA ASP A 849 25.83 18.12 11.69
C ASP A 849 25.28 19.54 11.77
N ILE A 850 24.07 19.69 12.31
CA ILE A 850 23.45 21.00 12.53
C ILE A 850 23.39 21.24 14.04
N GLU A 851 24.25 22.12 14.53
CA GLU A 851 24.24 22.55 15.92
C GLU A 851 23.03 23.47 16.17
N ILE A 852 22.23 23.13 17.18
CA ILE A 852 21.12 23.93 17.65
C ILE A 852 21.55 24.64 18.94
N GLN A 853 21.53 25.97 18.90
CA GLN A 853 21.75 26.77 20.07
C GLN A 853 20.47 26.82 20.88
N ALA A 854 20.58 26.54 22.18
CA ALA A 854 19.47 26.77 23.09
C ALA A 854 18.99 28.23 22.93
N PRO A 855 17.68 28.50 22.87
CA PRO A 855 17.20 29.86 22.93
C PRO A 855 17.85 30.53 24.14
N PRO A 856 18.33 31.78 24.02
CA PRO A 856 18.80 32.48 25.20
C PRO A 856 17.69 32.39 26.23
N ALA A 857 18.03 31.90 27.43
CA ALA A 857 17.11 31.99 28.56
C ALA A 857 16.63 33.45 28.57
N PRO A 858 15.31 33.74 28.61
CA PRO A 858 14.88 35.12 28.75
C PRO A 858 15.67 35.68 29.93
N GLU A 859 16.42 36.76 29.71
CA GLU A 859 17.14 37.43 30.79
C GLU A 859 16.10 37.80 31.85
N GLY A 860 16.00 36.97 32.89
CA GLY A 860 14.83 36.92 33.77
C GLY A 860 14.39 35.54 34.27
N GLY A 861 15.09 34.45 33.94
CA GLY A 861 14.80 33.11 34.47
C GLY A 861 15.52 32.76 35.79
N ALA A 862 14.85 32.99 36.92
CA ALA A 862 15.01 32.27 38.19
C ALA A 862 16.43 32.08 38.77
N ALA A 863 17.07 33.17 39.19
CA ALA A 863 18.00 33.13 40.31
C ALA A 863 17.67 34.28 41.28
N ASN A 864 17.13 33.94 42.45
CA ASN A 864 17.01 34.79 43.64
C ASN A 864 16.41 36.19 43.45
N PHE A 865 15.10 36.28 43.24
CA PHE A 865 14.31 37.44 43.70
C PHE A 865 13.15 36.98 44.57
N VAL A 866 13.49 36.47 45.75
CA VAL A 866 12.63 36.66 46.91
C VAL A 866 13.11 37.96 47.55
N ASP A 867 12.60 39.08 47.06
CA ASP A 867 12.61 40.31 47.84
C ASP A 867 11.19 40.85 47.98
N LYS A 868 10.90 41.35 49.18
CA LYS A 868 9.63 41.19 49.90
C LYS A 868 8.39 41.96 49.39
N HIS A 869 8.35 42.48 48.16
CA HIS A 869 7.16 43.16 47.60
C HIS A 869 7.02 42.90 46.09
N GLY A 870 6.51 41.73 45.71
CA GLY A 870 6.61 41.16 44.35
C GLY A 870 5.72 41.74 43.24
N TRP A 871 5.56 43.06 43.09
CA TRP A 871 4.89 43.64 41.90
C TRP A 871 5.43 45.02 41.44
N GLU A 872 6.69 45.34 41.69
CA GLU A 872 7.31 46.59 41.24
C GLU A 872 8.43 46.31 40.23
N THR A 873 8.24 46.75 38.97
CA THR A 873 9.29 46.71 37.92
C THR A 873 9.70 48.11 37.45
N ALA A 874 9.24 49.16 38.15
CA ALA A 874 9.63 50.55 37.91
C ALA A 874 10.58 51.03 39.02
N GLY A 875 11.48 51.97 38.71
CA GLY A 875 12.28 52.64 39.74
C GLY A 875 11.40 53.33 40.79
N SER A 876 11.84 53.35 42.06
CA SER A 876 11.03 53.77 43.23
C SER A 876 10.42 55.18 43.11
N GLU A 877 11.10 56.11 42.45
CA GLU A 877 10.61 57.47 42.19
C GLU A 877 9.50 57.48 41.12
N MET A 878 9.71 56.82 39.98
CA MET A 878 8.76 56.75 38.87
C MET A 878 7.48 56.00 39.24
N TYR A 879 7.61 54.94 40.05
CA TYR A 879 6.47 54.17 40.54
C TYR A 879 5.48 55.04 41.33
N SER A 880 5.98 55.95 42.17
CA SER A 880 5.13 56.83 42.98
C SER A 880 4.24 57.74 42.13
N VAL A 881 4.77 58.26 41.01
CA VAL A 881 4.05 59.11 40.06
C VAL A 881 3.03 58.30 39.24
N LEU A 882 3.45 57.17 38.68
CA LEU A 882 2.58 56.30 37.88
C LEU A 882 1.47 55.67 38.73
N LYS A 883 1.71 55.45 40.03
CA LYS A 883 0.71 54.91 40.97
C LYS A 883 -0.47 55.85 41.18
N GLU A 884 -0.24 57.15 41.32
CA GLU A 884 -1.32 58.14 41.41
C GLU A 884 -2.08 58.25 40.09
N LYS A 885 -1.39 58.22 38.95
CA LYS A 885 -2.01 58.22 37.62
C LYS A 885 -2.87 56.97 37.38
N ALA A 886 -2.37 55.79 37.71
CA ALA A 886 -3.13 54.54 37.61
C ALA A 886 -4.35 54.53 38.54
N LYS A 887 -4.25 55.17 39.72
CA LYS A 887 -5.38 55.33 40.65
C LYS A 887 -6.45 56.27 40.08
N GLU A 888 -6.05 57.35 39.42
CA GLU A 888 -6.99 58.23 38.71
C GLU A 888 -7.71 57.49 37.57
N MET A 889 -6.97 56.73 36.75
CA MET A 889 -7.55 55.93 35.66
C MET A 889 -8.56 54.89 36.17
N ARG A 890 -8.27 54.22 37.29
CA ARG A 890 -9.24 53.28 37.94
C ARG A 890 -10.51 53.96 38.45
N ASN A 891 -10.45 55.25 38.77
CA ASN A 891 -11.59 56.03 39.26
C ASN A 891 -12.40 56.67 38.11
N LYS A 892 -11.85 56.74 36.89
CA LYS A 892 -12.48 57.29 35.69
C LYS A 892 -12.33 56.35 34.46
N PRO A 893 -12.72 55.07 34.53
CA PRO A 893 -12.60 54.15 33.40
C PRO A 893 -13.60 54.49 32.28
N THR A 894 -13.24 54.17 31.04
CA THR A 894 -14.17 54.24 29.90
C THR A 894 -15.32 53.24 30.04
N GLU A 895 -16.43 53.45 29.32
CA GLU A 895 -17.56 52.50 29.35
C GLU A 895 -17.16 51.10 28.84
N ALA A 896 -16.26 51.02 27.86
CA ALA A 896 -15.70 49.76 27.38
C ALA A 896 -14.84 49.07 28.44
N GLU A 897 -13.94 49.79 29.11
CA GLU A 897 -13.14 49.26 30.22
C GLU A 897 -14.02 48.77 31.39
N LYS A 898 -15.09 49.50 31.73
CA LYS A 898 -16.04 49.07 32.76
C LYS A 898 -16.73 47.75 32.37
N MET A 899 -17.21 47.67 31.13
CA MET A 899 -17.90 46.49 30.60
C MET A 899 -16.99 45.27 30.58
N LEU A 900 -15.74 45.43 30.14
CA LEU A 900 -14.75 44.36 30.12
C LEU A 900 -14.29 43.96 31.53
N TRP A 901 -14.10 44.93 32.44
CA TRP A 901 -13.73 44.65 33.84
C TRP A 901 -14.79 43.84 34.58
N ASN A 902 -16.08 44.08 34.35
CA ASN A 902 -17.15 43.29 34.97
C ASN A 902 -17.04 41.80 34.65
N VAL A 903 -16.49 41.45 33.48
CA VAL A 903 -16.27 40.05 33.05
C VAL A 903 -14.94 39.52 33.56
N LEU A 904 -13.87 40.33 33.50
CA LEU A 904 -12.52 39.93 33.91
C LEU A 904 -12.33 39.87 35.44
N SER A 905 -13.16 40.58 36.20
CA SER A 905 -13.10 40.62 37.66
C SER A 905 -13.50 39.28 38.30
N ASP A 906 -13.07 39.04 39.54
CA ASP A 906 -13.41 37.84 40.34
C ASP A 906 -13.14 36.48 39.66
N LYS A 907 -12.07 36.42 38.85
CA LYS A 907 -11.68 35.23 38.08
C LYS A 907 -12.75 34.79 37.05
N GLY A 908 -13.54 35.73 36.54
CA GLY A 908 -14.70 35.48 35.70
C GLY A 908 -14.42 34.84 34.33
N ILE A 909 -13.17 34.77 33.87
CA ILE A 909 -12.76 34.02 32.67
C ILE A 909 -11.76 32.93 33.05
N GLU A 910 -12.17 31.66 32.88
CA GLU A 910 -11.33 30.46 33.04
C GLU A 910 -10.54 30.38 34.36
N ASN A 911 -11.07 30.97 35.44
CA ASN A 911 -10.43 31.05 36.76
C ASN A 911 -9.12 31.87 36.84
N PHE A 912 -8.75 32.63 35.80
CA PHE A 912 -7.53 33.45 35.80
C PHE A 912 -7.72 34.81 36.46
N LYS A 913 -6.70 35.28 37.21
CA LYS A 913 -6.75 36.57 37.92
C LYS A 913 -6.25 37.71 37.04
N PHE A 914 -7.14 38.63 36.70
CA PHE A 914 -6.80 39.89 36.02
C PHE A 914 -6.60 41.05 37.00
N ARG A 915 -5.72 41.99 36.62
CA ARG A 915 -5.50 43.27 37.30
C ARG A 915 -5.76 44.39 36.31
N ARG A 916 -6.48 45.44 36.73
CA ARG A 916 -6.71 46.64 35.91
C ARG A 916 -5.73 47.77 36.21
N GLN A 917 -5.36 48.51 35.17
CA GLN A 917 -4.48 49.67 35.23
C GLN A 917 -3.20 49.35 36.00
N HIS A 918 -2.49 48.32 35.55
CA HIS A 918 -1.31 47.78 36.22
C HIS A 918 -0.04 48.43 35.67
N ILE A 919 0.94 48.68 36.54
CA ILE A 919 2.19 49.32 36.16
C ILE A 919 3.19 48.23 35.80
N ILE A 920 3.78 48.30 34.61
CA ILE A 920 4.84 47.42 34.12
C ILE A 920 5.94 48.29 33.54
N GLY A 921 7.10 48.35 34.20
CA GLY A 921 8.16 49.30 33.83
C GLY A 921 7.70 50.75 33.89
N GLU A 922 7.87 51.49 32.80
CA GLU A 922 7.46 52.90 32.70
C GLU A 922 6.01 53.07 32.19
N TYR A 923 5.27 51.97 31.98
CA TYR A 923 3.96 52.00 31.35
C TYR A 923 2.83 51.55 32.30
N ILE A 924 1.62 52.07 32.06
CA ILE A 924 0.38 51.64 32.70
C ILE A 924 -0.45 50.91 31.64
N VAL A 925 -0.79 49.66 31.88
CA VAL A 925 -1.57 48.81 30.97
C VAL A 925 -2.99 48.61 31.48
N ASP A 926 -3.99 48.60 30.58
CA ASP A 926 -5.40 48.61 30.98
C ASP A 926 -5.82 47.37 31.75
N PHE A 927 -5.48 46.17 31.27
CA PHE A 927 -5.65 44.91 32.00
C PHE A 927 -4.46 43.97 31.82
N VAL A 928 -4.14 43.20 32.85
CA VAL A 928 -3.10 42.17 32.77
C VAL A 928 -3.46 40.92 33.57
N CYS A 929 -3.27 39.75 32.96
CA CYS A 929 -3.17 38.48 33.65
C CYS A 929 -1.69 38.15 33.87
N LEU A 930 -1.21 38.35 35.09
CA LEU A 930 0.21 38.10 35.41
C LEU A 930 0.58 36.62 35.30
N GLU A 931 -0.36 35.72 35.60
CA GLU A 931 -0.17 34.27 35.52
C GLU A 931 0.10 33.80 34.10
N LYS A 932 -0.60 34.38 33.11
CA LYS A 932 -0.47 34.06 31.69
C LYS A 932 0.38 35.04 30.89
N ARG A 933 0.94 36.05 31.57
CA ARG A 933 1.66 37.19 30.96
C ARG A 933 0.91 37.81 29.78
N LEU A 934 -0.42 37.92 29.88
CA LEU A 934 -1.28 38.51 28.85
C LEU A 934 -1.70 39.93 29.25
N ILE A 935 -1.44 40.91 28.39
CA ILE A 935 -1.85 42.31 28.52
C ILE A 935 -3.00 42.57 27.54
N ILE A 936 -4.04 43.24 28.01
CA ILE A 936 -5.19 43.68 27.21
C ILE A 936 -5.28 45.20 27.31
N GLU A 937 -5.21 45.88 26.16
CA GLU A 937 -5.39 47.34 26.05
C GLU A 937 -6.73 47.64 25.35
N VAL A 938 -7.45 48.67 25.80
CA VAL A 938 -8.76 49.09 25.29
C VAL A 938 -8.65 50.53 24.77
N ASP A 939 -8.32 50.67 23.49
CA ASP A 939 -8.00 51.98 22.90
C ASP A 939 -9.25 52.77 22.47
N GLY A 940 -9.16 54.10 22.63
CA GLY A 940 -9.97 55.10 21.92
C GLY A 940 -9.48 55.27 20.48
N SER A 941 -10.38 55.64 19.57
CA SER A 941 -10.15 55.74 18.12
C SER A 941 -8.78 56.32 17.74
N ILE A 942 -8.06 55.59 16.87
CA ILE A 942 -6.74 55.92 16.31
C ILE A 942 -6.75 57.37 15.81
N HIS A 943 -5.99 58.24 16.46
CA HIS A 943 -5.65 59.54 15.90
C HIS A 943 -4.39 59.38 15.03
N ASN A 944 -4.54 59.71 13.74
CA ASN A 944 -3.52 59.60 12.70
C ASN A 944 -2.40 60.64 12.87
N GLU A 945 -1.52 60.47 13.87
CA GLU A 945 -0.25 61.18 13.95
C GLU A 945 0.90 60.16 13.93
N LEU A 946 1.77 60.25 12.91
CA LEU A 946 2.87 59.30 12.65
C LEU A 946 3.84 59.14 13.84
N GLU A 947 3.99 60.17 14.68
CA GLU A 947 4.84 60.11 15.89
C GLU A 947 4.24 59.25 17.00
N GLN A 948 2.90 59.16 17.08
CA GLN A 948 2.21 58.42 18.14
C GLN A 948 2.22 56.90 17.86
N ILE A 949 2.22 56.51 16.58
CA ILE A 949 2.32 55.11 16.13
C ILE A 949 3.71 54.53 16.45
N GLU A 950 4.78 55.29 16.21
CA GLU A 950 6.15 54.83 16.46
C GLU A 950 6.42 54.66 17.96
N HIS A 951 5.89 55.55 18.80
CA HIS A 951 5.98 55.44 20.26
C HIS A 951 5.19 54.24 20.81
N ASP A 952 3.97 53.99 20.31
CA ASP A 952 3.15 52.84 20.73
C ASP A 952 3.73 51.50 20.28
N LYS A 953 4.44 51.49 19.15
CA LYS A 953 5.20 50.34 18.66
C LYS A 953 6.38 50.04 19.59
N GLN A 954 7.20 51.04 19.93
CA GLN A 954 8.31 50.88 20.89
C GLN A 954 7.83 50.41 22.27
N ARG A 955 6.70 50.92 22.74
CA ARG A 955 6.04 50.47 23.98
C ARG A 955 5.67 48.99 23.91
N THR A 956 5.07 48.56 22.81
CA THR A 956 4.62 47.17 22.62
C THR A 956 5.81 46.22 22.53
N GLU A 957 6.83 46.58 21.73
CA GLU A 957 8.09 45.83 21.60
C GLU A 957 8.79 45.68 22.95
N TRP A 958 8.79 46.73 23.78
CA TRP A 958 9.37 46.64 25.12
C TRP A 958 8.60 45.68 26.04
N LEU A 959 7.27 45.74 26.07
CA LEU A 959 6.44 44.83 26.89
C LEU A 959 6.59 43.37 26.42
N GLU A 960 6.65 43.14 25.12
CA GLU A 960 6.88 41.83 24.52
C GLU A 960 8.28 41.30 24.80
N SER A 961 9.30 42.17 24.80
CA SER A 961 10.66 41.79 25.21
C SER A 961 10.75 41.31 26.67
N LYS A 962 9.80 41.72 27.53
CA LYS A 962 9.68 41.24 28.92
C LYS A 962 8.83 39.98 29.05
N GLY A 963 8.44 39.37 27.94
CA GLY A 963 7.70 38.12 27.87
C GLY A 963 6.19 38.27 28.11
N PHE A 964 5.64 39.48 27.93
CA PHE A 964 4.20 39.69 27.93
C PHE A 964 3.64 39.71 26.52
N LYS A 965 2.47 39.10 26.28
CA LYS A 965 1.73 39.23 25.03
C LYS A 965 0.77 40.41 25.12
N VAL A 966 0.80 41.35 24.18
CA VAL A 966 -0.10 42.52 24.18
C VAL A 966 -1.20 42.33 23.13
N VAL A 967 -2.47 42.45 23.54
CA VAL A 967 -3.63 42.38 22.65
C VAL A 967 -4.45 43.65 22.82
N ARG A 968 -4.83 44.29 21.70
CA ARG A 968 -5.57 45.54 21.70
C ARG A 968 -6.99 45.34 21.17
N TYR A 969 -7.97 45.93 21.85
CA TYR A 969 -9.35 45.99 21.39
C TYR A 969 -9.81 47.44 21.30
N THR A 970 -10.58 47.77 20.27
CA THR A 970 -11.19 49.10 20.17
C THR A 970 -12.40 49.22 21.08
N ASN A 971 -12.68 50.42 21.57
CA ASN A 971 -13.91 50.72 22.32
C ASN A 971 -15.18 50.21 21.62
N LYS A 972 -15.24 50.31 20.28
CA LYS A 972 -16.38 49.86 19.48
C LYS A 972 -16.54 48.32 19.51
N GLN A 973 -15.44 47.57 19.44
CA GLN A 973 -15.46 46.10 19.50
C GLN A 973 -15.99 45.61 20.85
N VAL A 974 -15.49 46.16 21.95
CA VAL A 974 -15.91 45.77 23.29
C VAL A 974 -17.39 46.10 23.54
N LEU A 975 -17.86 47.26 23.07
CA LEU A 975 -19.24 47.73 23.30
C LEU A 975 -20.28 47.06 22.40
N LEU A 976 -19.93 46.70 21.15
CA LEU A 976 -20.87 46.09 20.20
C LEU A 976 -20.83 44.56 20.20
N ASP A 977 -19.69 43.96 20.54
CA ASP A 977 -19.46 42.51 20.41
C ASP A 977 -18.56 41.97 21.54
N LEU A 978 -19.09 42.03 22.76
CA LEU A 978 -18.42 41.57 23.95
C LEU A 978 -18.16 40.05 23.93
N PHE A 979 -19.07 39.27 23.32
CA PHE A 979 -18.95 37.80 23.27
C PHE A 979 -17.71 37.37 22.47
N ASN A 980 -17.55 37.88 21.24
CA ASN A 980 -16.37 37.54 20.43
C ASN A 980 -15.08 38.11 21.02
N THR A 981 -15.16 39.27 21.69
CA THR A 981 -14.02 39.83 22.44
C THR A 981 -13.58 38.88 23.56
N ILE A 982 -14.53 38.32 24.31
CA ILE A 982 -14.26 37.34 25.39
C ILE A 982 -13.69 36.04 24.82
N GLU A 983 -14.28 35.49 23.76
CA GLU A 983 -13.77 34.27 23.10
C GLU A 983 -12.36 34.47 22.55
N SER A 984 -12.08 35.65 21.97
CA SER A 984 -10.72 36.03 21.59
C SER A 984 -9.80 36.03 22.81
N ILE A 985 -10.17 36.65 23.93
CA ILE A 985 -9.35 36.65 25.16
C ILE A 985 -9.11 35.22 25.67
N LYS A 986 -10.11 34.34 25.67
CA LYS A 986 -9.94 32.92 26.04
C LYS A 986 -8.95 32.20 25.15
N LYS A 987 -9.04 32.39 23.82
CA LYS A 987 -8.06 31.84 22.86
C LYS A 987 -6.64 32.34 23.12
N GLN A 988 -6.50 33.59 23.57
CA GLN A 988 -5.19 34.14 23.94
C GLN A 988 -4.66 33.56 25.26
N LEU A 989 -5.55 33.19 26.21
CA LEU A 989 -5.21 32.55 27.48
C LEU A 989 -4.80 31.07 27.32
N SER A 990 -5.32 30.38 26.30
CA SER A 990 -5.00 28.99 25.99
C SER A 990 -3.67 28.80 25.24
N THR A 991 -3.13 29.86 24.61
CA THR A 991 -1.85 29.78 23.90
C THR A 991 -0.68 29.77 24.91
N ILE A 992 -0.07 28.61 25.14
CA ILE A 992 1.08 28.48 26.06
C ILE A 992 2.38 28.78 25.30
N ILE A 993 3.10 29.82 25.72
CA ILE A 993 4.52 29.98 25.38
C ILE A 993 5.30 29.13 26.38
N VAL A 994 5.77 27.96 25.94
CA VAL A 994 6.60 27.07 26.76
C VAL A 994 8.04 27.58 26.65
N ALA A 995 8.64 27.96 27.78
CA ALA A 995 10.09 28.18 27.80
C ALA A 995 10.76 26.82 27.62
N PRO A 996 11.74 26.67 26.70
CA PRO A 996 12.43 25.41 26.53
C PRO A 996 13.11 25.01 27.86
N PRO A 997 13.25 23.70 28.15
CA PRO A 997 14.00 23.27 29.31
C PRO A 997 15.41 23.87 29.26
N SER A 998 15.83 24.49 30.37
CA SER A 998 17.15 25.10 30.51
C SER A 998 18.23 24.04 30.24
N GLY A 999 18.97 24.19 29.12
CA GLY A 999 19.99 23.23 28.69
C GLY A 999 19.66 22.40 27.45
N ALA A 1000 18.57 22.67 26.72
CA ALA A 1000 18.23 22.01 25.45
C ALA A 1000 19.07 22.49 24.25
N GLY A 1001 20.40 22.62 24.42
CA GLY A 1001 21.32 22.66 23.29
C GLY A 1001 21.56 21.24 22.78
N GLY A 1002 21.73 21.08 21.47
CA GLY A 1002 21.92 19.77 20.83
C GLY A 1002 22.44 19.89 19.40
N ALA A 1003 22.60 18.76 18.72
CA ALA A 1003 22.90 18.73 17.29
C ALA A 1003 21.99 17.72 16.60
N PHE A 1004 21.46 18.09 15.43
CA PHE A 1004 20.84 17.14 14.51
C PHE A 1004 21.93 16.51 13.65
N LEU A 1005 21.92 15.19 13.54
CA LEU A 1005 22.89 14.44 12.77
C LEU A 1005 22.33 14.18 11.38
N THR A 1006 23.08 14.59 10.34
CA THR A 1006 22.69 14.31 8.95
C THR A 1006 23.65 13.31 8.30
N LEU A 1007 23.19 12.73 7.20
CA LEU A 1007 23.93 11.77 6.37
C LEU A 1007 24.17 12.38 4.99
N ARG A 1008 25.29 12.00 4.37
CA ARG A 1008 25.75 12.51 3.08
C ARG A 1008 25.74 11.42 2.02
N GLN A 1009 25.32 11.79 0.81
CA GLN A 1009 25.41 10.91 -0.36
C GLN A 1009 26.88 10.48 -0.59
N GLN A 1010 27.15 9.19 -0.81
CA GLN A 1010 28.53 8.69 -1.06
C GLN A 1010 28.77 8.13 -2.48
N SER A 1011 27.74 8.08 -3.33
CA SER A 1011 27.91 7.69 -4.73
C SER A 1011 28.82 8.69 -5.48
N LEU A 1012 29.74 8.23 -6.31
CA LEU A 1012 30.44 9.09 -7.26
C LEU A 1012 29.42 9.77 -8.18
N LYS A 1013 29.47 11.10 -8.23
CA LYS A 1013 28.59 11.93 -9.05
C LYS A 1013 29.20 12.23 -10.41
N THR A 1014 28.37 12.64 -11.37
CA THR A 1014 28.83 13.21 -12.64
C THR A 1014 29.66 14.47 -12.38
N ALA A 1015 30.56 14.82 -13.31
CA ALA A 1015 31.42 15.98 -13.16
C ALA A 1015 30.60 17.26 -12.89
N GLY A 1016 30.89 17.93 -11.77
CA GLY A 1016 30.19 19.15 -11.33
C GLY A 1016 28.99 18.94 -10.40
N ALA A 1017 28.50 17.71 -10.24
CA ALA A 1017 27.39 17.43 -9.32
C ALA A 1017 27.90 17.16 -7.87
N PRO A 1018 27.29 17.79 -6.84
CA PRO A 1018 27.73 17.65 -5.46
C PRO A 1018 27.18 16.40 -4.77
N ASN A 1019 27.85 15.98 -3.70
CA ASN A 1019 27.38 14.99 -2.74
C ASN A 1019 26.64 15.70 -1.61
N ILE A 1020 25.31 15.69 -1.66
CA ILE A 1020 24.46 16.54 -0.81
C ILE A 1020 24.22 15.89 0.56
N ALA A 1021 24.16 16.71 1.61
CA ALA A 1021 23.61 16.42 2.94
C ALA A 1021 22.61 17.54 3.34
N LEU A 1022 21.67 17.26 4.25
CA LEU A 1022 20.72 18.29 4.71
C LEU A 1022 21.41 19.47 5.41
N ALA A 1023 22.52 19.21 6.10
CA ALA A 1023 23.34 20.23 6.74
C ALA A 1023 23.95 21.24 5.75
N ASP A 1024 24.03 20.91 4.45
CA ASP A 1024 24.55 21.84 3.45
C ASP A 1024 23.64 23.07 3.25
N PHE A 1025 22.37 23.00 3.66
CA PHE A 1025 21.37 24.08 3.52
C PHE A 1025 21.33 25.04 4.72
N ILE A 1026 22.24 24.89 5.69
CA ILE A 1026 22.36 25.76 6.87
C ILE A 1026 23.76 26.38 6.88
N ALA A 1027 23.86 27.66 7.23
CA ALA A 1027 25.13 28.38 7.19
C ALA A 1027 26.19 27.71 8.09
N PRO A 1028 27.41 27.45 7.57
CA PRO A 1028 28.51 26.91 8.38
C PRO A 1028 28.87 27.85 9.53
N LYS A 1029 29.15 27.30 10.71
CA LYS A 1029 29.54 28.11 11.89
C LYS A 1029 30.75 29.00 11.63
N ASP A 1030 31.72 28.50 10.86
CA ASP A 1030 32.95 29.23 10.49
C ASP A 1030 32.71 30.39 9.51
N SER A 1031 31.52 30.48 8.89
CA SER A 1031 31.16 31.63 8.04
C SER A 1031 30.88 32.89 8.86
N GLY A 1032 30.61 32.76 10.17
CA GLY A 1032 30.19 33.86 11.04
C GLY A 1032 28.75 34.33 10.81
N ILE A 1033 28.00 33.68 9.92
CA ILE A 1033 26.60 34.00 9.61
C ILE A 1033 25.70 33.16 10.53
N GLN A 1034 24.78 33.83 11.25
CA GLN A 1034 23.75 33.14 12.02
C GLN A 1034 22.61 32.68 11.11
N ASP A 1035 22.34 31.38 11.09
CA ASP A 1035 21.21 30.78 10.40
C ASP A 1035 20.23 30.16 11.40
N TYR A 1036 19.15 29.55 10.92
CA TYR A 1036 18.07 29.01 11.74
C TYR A 1036 17.54 27.71 11.17
N MET A 1037 17.03 26.86 12.06
CA MET A 1037 16.38 25.61 11.71
C MET A 1037 15.14 25.45 12.58
N GLY A 1038 14.07 24.92 12.00
CA GLY A 1038 12.87 24.55 12.75
C GLY A 1038 12.65 23.05 12.83
N CYS A 1039 11.79 22.63 13.73
CA CYS A 1039 11.21 21.29 13.77
C CYS A 1039 9.78 21.33 14.31
N PHE A 1040 9.02 20.27 14.04
CA PHE A 1040 7.62 20.17 14.45
C PHE A 1040 7.18 18.74 14.73
N CYS A 1041 6.08 18.62 15.46
CA CYS A 1041 5.26 17.42 15.56
C CYS A 1041 3.79 17.82 15.59
N VAL A 1042 2.96 17.18 14.75
CA VAL A 1042 1.50 17.37 14.70
C VAL A 1042 0.79 16.03 14.77
N THR A 1043 -0.42 16.03 15.30
CA THR A 1043 -1.29 14.86 15.33
C THR A 1043 -2.75 15.27 15.26
N THR A 1044 -3.54 14.41 14.63
CA THR A 1044 -5.02 14.43 14.65
C THR A 1044 -5.56 13.09 15.14
N GLY A 1045 -4.68 12.18 15.59
CA GLY A 1045 -5.01 10.79 15.85
C GLY A 1045 -5.71 10.52 17.18
N PHE A 1046 -5.77 11.50 18.11
CA PHE A 1046 -6.54 11.33 19.34
C PHE A 1046 -8.04 11.26 19.02
N GLY A 1047 -8.65 10.11 19.34
CA GLY A 1047 -10.04 9.78 19.00
C GLY A 1047 -10.19 8.84 17.79
N VAL A 1048 -9.19 8.75 16.90
CA VAL A 1048 -9.25 7.90 15.69
C VAL A 1048 -9.37 6.43 16.07
N GLU A 1049 -8.46 5.94 16.92
CA GLU A 1049 -8.41 4.53 17.33
C GLU A 1049 -9.65 4.11 18.14
N GLU A 1050 -10.20 5.01 18.95
CA GLU A 1050 -11.42 4.77 19.73
C GLU A 1050 -12.64 4.61 18.82
N LYS A 1051 -12.76 5.47 17.81
CA LYS A 1051 -13.83 5.41 16.81
C LYS A 1051 -13.67 4.20 15.89
N ALA A 1052 -12.47 3.90 15.44
CA ALA A 1052 -12.20 2.71 14.64
C ALA A 1052 -12.59 1.42 15.37
N LYS A 1053 -12.22 1.28 16.65
CA LYS A 1053 -12.64 0.15 17.50
C LYS A 1053 -14.15 0.08 17.71
N ALA A 1054 -14.83 1.23 17.80
CA ALA A 1054 -16.29 1.26 17.88
C ALA A 1054 -16.92 0.70 16.59
N PHE A 1055 -16.44 1.12 15.42
CA PHE A 1055 -16.90 0.56 14.14
C PHE A 1055 -16.58 -0.93 13.99
N GLU A 1056 -15.39 -1.37 14.40
CA GLU A 1056 -15.01 -2.79 14.38
C GLU A 1056 -15.90 -3.64 15.30
N LYS A 1057 -16.25 -3.13 16.47
CA LYS A 1057 -17.20 -3.80 17.39
C LYS A 1057 -18.60 -3.94 16.78
N ASP A 1058 -18.99 -2.97 15.96
CA ASP A 1058 -20.26 -2.97 15.22
C ASP A 1058 -20.15 -3.71 13.86
N LEU A 1059 -19.03 -4.41 13.61
CA LEU A 1059 -18.74 -5.17 12.38
C LEU A 1059 -18.70 -4.32 11.11
N ASP A 1060 -18.36 -3.03 11.24
CA ASP A 1060 -18.27 -2.06 10.15
C ASP A 1060 -16.80 -1.74 9.79
N ASP A 1061 -16.17 -2.67 9.08
CA ASP A 1061 -14.76 -2.49 8.65
C ASP A 1061 -14.59 -1.29 7.71
N TYR A 1062 -15.61 -0.98 6.90
CA TYR A 1062 -15.58 0.13 5.96
C TYR A 1062 -15.38 1.45 6.69
N ASN A 1063 -16.22 1.73 7.70
CA ASN A 1063 -16.11 2.97 8.46
C ASN A 1063 -14.89 2.99 9.40
N SER A 1064 -14.44 1.82 9.90
CA SER A 1064 -13.18 1.71 10.65
C SER A 1064 -11.97 2.13 9.79
N ILE A 1065 -11.86 1.63 8.56
CA ILE A 1065 -10.79 2.00 7.63
C ILE A 1065 -10.94 3.48 7.22
N LEU A 1066 -12.17 3.93 6.96
CA LEU A 1066 -12.44 5.30 6.53
C LEU A 1066 -12.02 6.34 7.59
N VAL A 1067 -12.33 6.12 8.87
CA VAL A 1067 -11.94 7.07 9.93
C VAL A 1067 -10.42 7.10 10.15
N LYS A 1068 -9.74 5.96 10.02
CA LYS A 1068 -8.27 5.89 10.06
C LYS A 1068 -7.65 6.66 8.89
N ALA A 1069 -8.13 6.43 7.67
CA ALA A 1069 -7.65 7.12 6.47
C ALA A 1069 -7.87 8.64 6.55
N LEU A 1070 -9.03 9.09 7.05
CA LEU A 1070 -9.31 10.51 7.28
C LEU A 1070 -8.41 11.11 8.37
N GLY A 1071 -8.15 10.36 9.45
CA GLY A 1071 -7.18 10.75 10.48
C GLY A 1071 -5.82 11.07 9.88
N ASP A 1072 -5.28 10.17 9.05
CA ASP A 1072 -3.99 10.36 8.37
C ASP A 1072 -4.01 11.54 7.41
N ARG A 1073 -5.08 11.72 6.63
CA ARG A 1073 -5.23 12.88 5.75
C ARG A 1073 -5.23 14.20 6.52
N LEU A 1074 -5.89 14.25 7.67
CA LEU A 1074 -5.93 15.42 8.53
C LEU A 1074 -4.57 15.70 9.19
N ALA A 1075 -3.81 14.67 9.54
CA ALA A 1075 -2.45 14.84 10.11
C ALA A 1075 -1.49 15.45 9.08
N GLU A 1076 -1.53 14.97 7.83
CA GLU A 1076 -0.74 15.54 6.71
C GLU A 1076 -1.19 16.96 6.36
N ALA A 1077 -2.51 17.20 6.32
CA ALA A 1077 -3.08 18.53 6.13
C ALA A 1077 -2.62 19.50 7.23
N PHE A 1078 -2.51 19.04 8.48
CA PHE A 1078 -1.97 19.85 9.57
C PHE A 1078 -0.48 20.14 9.38
N ALA A 1079 0.32 19.18 8.90
CA ALA A 1079 1.72 19.43 8.59
C ALA A 1079 1.88 20.50 7.50
N GLU A 1080 1.07 20.47 6.44
CA GLU A 1080 1.05 21.46 5.36
C GLU A 1080 0.58 22.84 5.87
N TYR A 1081 -0.54 22.89 6.59
CA TYR A 1081 -1.07 24.11 7.20
C TYR A 1081 -0.03 24.76 8.12
N LEU A 1082 0.58 23.98 9.02
CA LEU A 1082 1.57 24.49 9.96
C LEU A 1082 2.82 24.99 9.22
N HIS A 1083 3.25 24.28 8.17
CA HIS A 1083 4.36 24.72 7.35
C HIS A 1083 4.05 26.06 6.67
N LEU A 1084 2.85 26.24 6.09
CA LEU A 1084 2.41 27.53 5.54
C LEU A 1084 2.46 28.66 6.58
N GLN A 1085 1.97 28.41 7.80
CA GLN A 1085 2.05 29.37 8.91
C GLN A 1085 3.50 29.71 9.27
N VAL A 1086 4.40 28.72 9.25
CA VAL A 1086 5.83 28.93 9.47
C VAL A 1086 6.45 29.81 8.39
N ARG A 1087 6.18 29.54 7.12
CA ARG A 1087 6.73 30.34 6.01
C ARG A 1087 6.25 31.80 6.03
N LYS A 1088 4.95 32.00 6.27
CA LYS A 1088 4.30 33.32 6.16
C LYS A 1088 4.44 34.18 7.41
N GLU A 1089 4.26 33.59 8.58
CA GLU A 1089 4.06 34.35 9.82
C GLU A 1089 5.12 34.06 10.88
N ILE A 1090 5.40 32.79 11.19
CA ILE A 1090 6.21 32.43 12.37
C ILE A 1090 7.71 32.58 12.08
N TRP A 1091 8.19 32.10 10.93
CA TRP A 1091 9.52 32.40 10.42
C TRP A 1091 9.48 33.64 9.53
N GLY A 1092 8.49 33.73 8.64
CA GLY A 1092 8.20 34.95 7.87
C GLY A 1092 9.11 35.21 6.68
N TYR A 1093 9.83 34.20 6.19
CA TYR A 1093 10.71 34.32 5.00
C TYR A 1093 9.95 34.36 3.67
N ALA A 1094 8.64 34.09 3.69
CA ALA A 1094 7.75 34.18 2.53
C ALA A 1094 6.39 34.82 2.92
N SER A 1095 6.43 35.98 3.57
CA SER A 1095 5.23 36.67 4.08
C SER A 1095 4.22 37.08 3.00
N ASP A 1096 4.68 37.28 1.76
CA ASP A 1096 3.90 37.63 0.58
C ASP A 1096 3.36 36.41 -0.20
N GLU A 1097 3.61 35.18 0.29
CA GLU A 1097 3.19 33.94 -0.37
C GLU A 1097 1.65 33.85 -0.49
N ASN A 1098 1.17 33.60 -1.71
CA ASN A 1098 -0.25 33.38 -2.01
C ASN A 1098 -0.40 32.18 -2.97
N LEU A 1099 -0.30 30.98 -2.41
CA LEU A 1099 -0.33 29.71 -3.15
C LEU A 1099 -1.70 29.04 -3.00
N SER A 1100 -2.16 28.38 -4.05
CA SER A 1100 -3.32 27.49 -3.97
C SER A 1100 -2.94 26.17 -3.30
N ASN A 1101 -3.92 25.37 -2.84
CA ASN A 1101 -3.63 24.05 -2.29
C ASN A 1101 -2.91 23.13 -3.30
N GLN A 1102 -3.20 23.26 -4.61
CA GLN A 1102 -2.48 22.51 -5.66
C GLN A 1102 -1.01 22.94 -5.76
N ASP A 1103 -0.72 24.23 -5.57
CA ASP A 1103 0.66 24.73 -5.53
C ASP A 1103 1.40 24.24 -4.28
N LEU A 1104 0.70 24.12 -3.14
CA LEU A 1104 1.25 23.53 -1.91
C LEU A 1104 1.60 22.05 -2.11
N ILE A 1105 0.69 21.27 -2.71
CA ILE A 1105 0.92 19.85 -3.03
C ILE A 1105 2.08 19.68 -4.03
N ALA A 1106 2.19 20.58 -5.01
CA ALA A 1106 3.31 20.61 -5.96
C ALA A 1106 4.62 21.12 -5.35
N GLU A 1107 4.62 21.52 -4.06
CA GLU A 1107 5.74 22.08 -3.34
C GLU A 1107 6.33 23.36 -3.97
N ASN A 1108 5.49 24.19 -4.61
CA ASN A 1108 5.89 25.43 -5.28
C ASN A 1108 6.23 26.59 -4.30
N TYR A 1109 6.57 26.27 -3.05
CA TYR A 1109 6.97 27.23 -2.02
C TYR A 1109 8.48 27.20 -1.78
N LYS A 1110 8.99 28.21 -1.07
CA LYS A 1110 10.41 28.24 -0.65
C LYS A 1110 10.62 27.41 0.61
N GLY A 1111 11.72 26.67 0.64
CA GLY A 1111 12.09 25.83 1.78
C GLY A 1111 11.48 24.43 1.73
N ILE A 1112 11.88 23.57 2.66
CA ILE A 1112 11.45 22.17 2.76
C ILE A 1112 11.15 21.76 4.19
N ARG A 1113 10.39 20.67 4.36
CA ARG A 1113 10.03 20.10 5.67
C ARG A 1113 10.37 18.60 5.83
N PRO A 1114 11.64 18.19 5.63
CA PRO A 1114 12.04 16.78 5.65
C PRO A 1114 11.72 16.09 6.98
N ALA A 1115 11.23 14.86 6.90
CA ALA A 1115 10.78 14.07 8.04
C ALA A 1115 11.68 12.83 8.25
N PRO A 1116 12.18 12.57 9.49
CA PRO A 1116 13.01 11.40 9.79
C PRO A 1116 12.38 10.06 9.40
N GLY A 1117 13.06 9.33 8.51
CA GLY A 1117 12.59 8.10 7.86
C GLY A 1117 12.42 8.22 6.35
N TYR A 1118 12.31 9.45 5.83
CA TYR A 1118 12.24 9.70 4.38
C TYR A 1118 13.62 9.59 3.73
N PRO A 1119 13.71 9.39 2.40
CA PRO A 1119 14.98 9.20 1.70
C PRO A 1119 16.06 10.27 1.92
N ALA A 1120 15.68 11.51 2.23
CA ALA A 1120 16.60 12.62 2.51
C ALA A 1120 17.21 12.57 3.92
N CYS A 1121 16.50 11.96 4.87
CA CYS A 1121 16.93 11.79 6.27
C CYS A 1121 16.40 10.44 6.78
N PRO A 1122 16.94 9.31 6.29
CA PRO A 1122 16.39 7.98 6.58
C PRO A 1122 16.58 7.54 8.04
N ASP A 1123 17.34 8.29 8.83
CA ASP A 1123 17.63 7.99 10.22
C ASP A 1123 16.46 8.32 11.15
N HIS A 1124 15.71 7.29 11.55
CA HIS A 1124 14.60 7.44 12.49
C HIS A 1124 15.02 7.84 13.91
N LEU A 1125 16.28 7.65 14.31
CA LEU A 1125 16.73 7.97 15.66
C LEU A 1125 16.78 9.48 15.93
N GLU A 1126 16.66 10.33 14.91
CA GLU A 1126 16.53 11.78 15.11
C GLU A 1126 15.19 12.21 15.73
N LYS A 1127 14.15 11.38 15.68
CA LYS A 1127 12.86 11.68 16.32
C LYS A 1127 13.02 11.94 17.83
N PRO A 1128 13.72 11.11 18.63
CA PRO A 1128 14.08 11.44 20.01
C PRO A 1128 14.67 12.85 20.22
N THR A 1129 15.49 13.35 19.28
CA THR A 1129 16.04 14.71 19.35
C THR A 1129 14.92 15.75 19.22
N ILE A 1130 13.98 15.58 18.28
CA ILE A 1130 12.78 16.42 18.15
C ILE A 1130 11.92 16.34 19.42
N TRP A 1131 11.70 15.12 19.94
CA TRP A 1131 10.88 14.89 21.15
C TRP A 1131 11.45 15.62 22.35
N LYS A 1132 12.76 15.55 22.55
CA LYS A 1132 13.46 16.23 23.65
C LYS A 1132 13.45 17.75 23.46
N LEU A 1133 13.69 18.23 22.24
CA LEU A 1133 13.80 19.66 21.95
C LEU A 1133 12.46 20.38 22.09
N LEU A 1134 11.37 19.75 21.64
CA LEU A 1134 10.03 20.31 21.69
C LEU A 1134 9.23 19.89 22.93
N ASN A 1135 9.70 18.92 23.72
CA ASN A 1135 8.94 18.33 24.83
C ASN A 1135 7.61 17.69 24.38
N VAL A 1136 7.62 17.04 23.21
CA VAL A 1136 6.41 16.57 22.48
C VAL A 1136 5.46 15.75 23.34
N GLU A 1137 5.97 14.77 24.09
CA GLU A 1137 5.15 13.86 24.89
C GLU A 1137 4.39 14.59 26.01
N GLN A 1138 5.02 15.56 26.67
CA GLN A 1138 4.39 16.30 27.76
C GLN A 1138 3.42 17.36 27.25
N GLU A 1139 3.75 18.03 26.13
CA GLU A 1139 2.97 19.16 25.63
C GLU A 1139 1.77 18.72 24.79
N ILE A 1140 1.94 17.74 23.89
CA ILE A 1140 0.87 17.31 22.98
C ILE A 1140 0.46 15.83 23.14
N GLY A 1141 1.19 15.04 23.93
CA GLY A 1141 0.82 13.65 24.25
C GLY A 1141 1.25 12.60 23.24
N VAL A 1142 1.97 12.98 22.17
CA VAL A 1142 2.45 12.03 21.15
C VAL A 1142 3.69 11.31 21.67
N THR A 1143 3.68 9.98 21.63
CA THR A 1143 4.76 9.12 22.15
C THR A 1143 5.51 8.42 21.01
N LEU A 1144 6.71 7.92 21.30
CA LEU A 1144 7.51 7.10 20.39
C LEU A 1144 7.55 5.65 20.87
N THR A 1145 7.41 4.71 19.93
CA THR A 1145 7.63 3.28 20.19
C THR A 1145 9.13 2.94 20.22
N GLU A 1146 9.47 1.71 20.61
CA GLU A 1146 10.85 1.20 20.54
C GLU A 1146 11.45 1.25 19.12
N SER A 1147 10.60 1.16 18.09
CA SER A 1147 10.97 1.27 16.67
C SER A 1147 10.89 2.70 16.14
N MET A 1148 10.69 3.70 17.00
CA MET A 1148 10.53 5.12 16.65
C MET A 1148 9.29 5.41 15.77
N ALA A 1149 8.27 4.56 15.82
CA ALA A 1149 6.95 4.90 15.29
C ALA A 1149 6.27 5.89 16.24
N MET A 1150 5.41 6.76 15.71
CA MET A 1150 4.67 7.76 16.49
C MET A 1150 3.32 7.20 16.90
N TRP A 1151 2.91 7.44 18.14
CA TRP A 1151 1.55 7.17 18.59
C TRP A 1151 0.91 8.46 19.11
N PRO A 1152 -0.32 8.83 18.68
CA PRO A 1152 -1.19 8.13 17.71
C PRO A 1152 -0.60 7.97 16.31
N ALA A 1153 -1.06 6.98 15.53
CA ALA A 1153 -0.52 6.67 14.20
C ALA A 1153 -0.64 7.85 13.22
N SER A 1154 -1.79 8.54 13.24
CA SER A 1154 -2.04 9.77 12.47
C SER A 1154 -1.28 10.97 13.04
N SER A 1155 0.05 10.94 12.89
CA SER A 1155 0.98 11.97 13.37
C SER A 1155 2.11 12.19 12.35
N VAL A 1156 2.60 13.43 12.27
CA VAL A 1156 3.71 13.81 11.39
C VAL A 1156 4.73 14.61 12.20
N SER A 1157 6.02 14.31 12.04
CA SER A 1157 7.11 15.08 12.65
C SER A 1157 8.24 15.29 11.67
N GLY A 1158 8.86 16.46 11.69
CA GLY A 1158 9.94 16.78 10.78
C GLY A 1158 10.67 18.08 11.10
N TYR A 1159 11.44 18.55 10.13
CA TYR A 1159 12.25 19.76 10.20
C TYR A 1159 11.64 20.90 9.40
N TYR A 1160 12.22 22.09 9.49
CA TYR A 1160 12.01 23.21 8.58
C TYR A 1160 13.36 23.79 8.15
N PHE A 1161 13.55 23.94 6.85
CA PHE A 1161 14.70 24.61 6.23
C PHE A 1161 14.21 25.74 5.34
N ALA A 1162 14.71 26.96 5.54
CA ALA A 1162 14.27 28.15 4.81
C ALA A 1162 15.10 28.47 3.56
N HIS A 1163 16.28 27.83 3.39
CA HIS A 1163 17.17 28.15 2.27
C HIS A 1163 16.47 27.90 0.92
N PRO A 1164 16.48 28.84 -0.04
CA PRO A 1164 15.73 28.71 -1.28
C PRO A 1164 16.20 27.57 -2.20
N GLU A 1165 17.46 27.16 -2.09
CA GLU A 1165 18.00 25.99 -2.81
C GLU A 1165 17.81 24.66 -2.09
N SER A 1166 17.17 24.66 -0.90
CA SER A 1166 16.86 23.42 -0.20
C SER A 1166 15.86 22.59 -1.00
N LYS A 1167 16.12 21.28 -1.06
CA LYS A 1167 15.32 20.34 -1.85
C LYS A 1167 15.38 18.94 -1.26
N TYR A 1168 14.36 18.13 -1.54
CA TYR A 1168 14.41 16.70 -1.25
C TYR A 1168 15.39 15.98 -2.17
N PHE A 1169 16.11 15.02 -1.63
CA PHE A 1169 17.04 14.16 -2.36
C PHE A 1169 17.06 12.77 -1.72
N GLY A 1170 17.38 11.73 -2.50
CA GLY A 1170 17.64 10.41 -1.92
C GLY A 1170 19.08 10.30 -1.43
N LEU A 1171 19.31 9.89 -0.17
CA LEU A 1171 20.65 9.60 0.36
C LEU A 1171 21.38 8.54 -0.49
N GLY A 1172 20.65 7.56 -1.01
CA GLY A 1172 21.21 6.42 -1.71
C GLY A 1172 21.92 5.46 -0.76
N LYS A 1173 22.99 4.82 -1.25
CA LYS A 1173 23.80 3.87 -0.47
C LYS A 1173 25.01 4.54 0.16
N ILE A 1174 25.34 4.15 1.38
CA ILE A 1174 26.50 4.59 2.17
C ILE A 1174 27.45 3.42 2.43
N LYS A 1175 28.75 3.71 2.56
CA LYS A 1175 29.81 2.73 2.86
C LYS A 1175 30.10 2.71 4.37
N LYS A 1176 30.86 1.70 4.78
CA LYS A 1176 31.15 1.39 6.20
C LYS A 1176 31.81 2.55 6.95
N ASP A 1177 32.64 3.33 6.26
CA ASP A 1177 33.33 4.50 6.82
C ASP A 1177 32.36 5.57 7.36
N GLN A 1178 31.31 5.88 6.60
CA GLN A 1178 30.27 6.82 7.06
C GLN A 1178 29.41 6.23 8.19
N VAL A 1179 29.16 4.91 8.19
CA VAL A 1179 28.42 4.26 9.28
C VAL A 1179 29.22 4.30 10.58
N GLU A 1180 30.54 4.08 10.51
CA GLU A 1180 31.45 4.20 11.66
C GLU A 1180 31.55 5.64 12.18
N ASP A 1181 31.61 6.63 11.27
CA ASP A 1181 31.59 8.05 11.61
C ASP A 1181 30.27 8.45 12.30
N TYR A 1182 29.14 8.03 11.74
CA TYR A 1182 27.82 8.24 12.32
C TYR A 1182 27.67 7.59 13.69
N ALA A 1183 28.12 6.34 13.86
CA ALA A 1183 28.06 5.65 15.16
C ALA A 1183 28.83 6.41 16.25
N LYS A 1184 29.98 6.99 15.90
CA LYS A 1184 30.77 7.84 16.80
C LYS A 1184 30.04 9.14 17.13
N ARG A 1185 29.54 9.87 16.12
CA ARG A 1185 28.81 11.13 16.31
C ARG A 1185 27.57 10.95 17.17
N ARG A 1186 26.85 9.84 16.98
CA ARG A 1186 25.62 9.51 17.72
C ARG A 1186 25.87 8.84 19.07
N ASN A 1187 27.11 8.44 19.35
CA ASN A 1187 27.49 7.72 20.56
C ASN A 1187 26.71 6.40 20.75
N ILE A 1188 26.63 5.60 19.69
CA ILE A 1188 26.01 4.26 19.67
C ILE A 1188 27.01 3.22 19.17
N SER A 1189 26.74 1.93 19.40
CA SER A 1189 27.60 0.88 18.85
C SER A 1189 27.50 0.83 17.32
N LEU A 1190 28.56 0.35 16.66
CA LEU A 1190 28.56 0.15 15.21
C LEU A 1190 27.44 -0.80 14.77
N GLU A 1191 27.17 -1.83 15.58
CA GLU A 1191 26.08 -2.79 15.32
C GLU A 1191 24.70 -2.12 15.37
N GLN A 1192 24.47 -1.23 16.34
CA GLN A 1192 23.24 -0.44 16.40
C GLN A 1192 23.11 0.49 15.19
N ALA A 1193 24.17 1.19 14.80
CA ALA A 1193 24.17 2.03 13.61
C ALA A 1193 23.88 1.22 12.33
N GLN A 1194 24.45 0.02 12.22
CA GLN A 1194 24.19 -0.89 11.10
C GLN A 1194 22.75 -1.36 11.05
N LYS A 1195 22.12 -1.60 12.20
CA LYS A 1195 20.69 -1.94 12.30
C LYS A 1195 19.82 -0.80 11.74
N TRP A 1196 19.94 0.40 12.30
CA TRP A 1196 19.07 1.53 11.94
C TRP A 1196 19.28 2.03 10.50
N LEU A 1197 20.50 1.91 9.96
CA LEU A 1197 20.82 2.32 8.59
C LEU A 1197 20.87 1.16 7.59
N ALA A 1198 20.42 -0.04 7.96
CA ALA A 1198 20.46 -1.23 7.11
C ALA A 1198 19.93 -1.02 5.67
N PRO A 1199 18.82 -0.30 5.44
CA PRO A 1199 18.32 -0.03 4.09
C PRO A 1199 19.29 0.80 3.25
N ASN A 1200 20.14 1.61 3.86
CA ASN A 1200 21.06 2.53 3.21
C ASN A 1200 22.49 2.00 3.09
N ILE A 1201 22.84 0.91 3.76
CA ILE A 1201 24.21 0.37 3.69
C ILE A 1201 24.41 -0.36 2.35
N SER A 1202 25.54 -0.06 1.70
CA SER A 1202 26.00 -0.76 0.49
C SER A 1202 26.47 -2.17 0.86
N PRO A 1203 26.05 -3.23 0.13
CA PRO A 1203 26.55 -4.58 0.37
C PRO A 1203 28.08 -4.61 0.23
N SER A 1204 28.73 -5.31 1.14
CA SER A 1204 30.19 -5.49 1.17
C SER A 1204 30.68 -6.39 0.04
#